data_AF-A0A2D4SFN0-F1
#
_entry.id   AF-A0A2D4SFN0-F1
#
_cell.length_a   1.000
_cell.length_b   1.000
_cell.length_c   1.000
_cell.angle_alpha   90.00
_cell.angle_beta   90.00
_cell.angle_gamma   90.00
#
_symmetry.space_group_name_H-M   'P 1'
#
loop_
_entity.id
_entity.type
_entity.pdbx_description
1 polymer ?
#
loop_
_entity_poly.entity_id
_entity_poly.type
_entity_poly.pdbx_seq_one_letter_code
_entity_poly.pdbx_strand_id
1 'polypeptide(L)'
;MRHAITLAALAFALVGCDGATTTASQGGKDAAKASTAATQAPAKKPFADVDGARIKAADKTPGDWVSHGRTYSEQRYSPLDTIDTGNVGKLGLAWHYKLDWDRATETTPVVADGLMIVTGAYSIVSALDPVTGKEVWKYDPEVPKAYARNGCCDVANRGVAVWQGKVYVGSYDGRLIALDAQSGDEVWEVDTVVDRDLSYTVTGAPRIINGKVIIGNGGAELGVRGYVTAYDAESGDQVWRFYTVPGNPTDPVESEAMKMAMKTWSGDQWWKFGGGGTAWDAMAYDPELNLLYIGVGNGSPWNRHVRSPGGGDNLFLSSIVALDPDTGKYKWHYQTTPADNWDYTATQSIILADLSIDGKQRKVLMQAPKNGFFYVIDRKTGELLSAEKFAPANWASHVDMETGRPVENPEADWKDKPAMVSPGAIGAHNWQPMSYNPQTGLVYIPQQEAVAYYEPDLDEDFSGKGNWHMGSQPIALPENQEELSGFQGMYKGNLLAWDPVKQEEAWRQPFDTIWNGGTLSTAGELVFQGTADGRFVAYNAKTGEKLWEHRANSGVMAGPMTYTIDGEQYVTVAAGWGGAWPLALGGLSEPAKVEPEARILTFKLGGKAELPPPQNRTVALPELPEVTADEATIAEGRQMYNAACGTCHGPNVQSGSVVPDLRYMTPEEHDQFAAIVAGARSQQGMPAFMDRFTPEQVTAIHQYVIKRAHDLKAQIESAPSQQAANRSDG
;
A
#
# COMPACT_ATOMS: atom_id res chain seq x y z
N MET A 1 -33.66 -43.59 26.17
CA MET A 1 -34.17 -44.18 24.91
C MET A 1 -32.97 -44.22 23.96
N ARG A 2 -32.23 -45.33 23.82
CA ARG A 2 -32.47 -46.48 22.90
C ARG A 2 -32.75 -46.01 21.45
N HIS A 3 -32.00 -46.34 20.38
CA HIS A 3 -30.98 -47.36 20.15
C HIS A 3 -29.99 -46.97 19.02
N ALA A 4 -28.76 -47.47 19.20
CA ALA A 4 -27.71 -47.72 18.21
C ALA A 4 -28.09 -48.81 17.17
N ILE A 5 -27.47 -48.80 15.99
CA ILE A 5 -27.19 -50.02 15.21
C ILE A 5 -25.77 -49.97 14.65
N THR A 6 -25.04 -51.07 14.87
CA THR A 6 -23.69 -51.43 14.44
C THR A 6 -23.79 -52.76 13.67
N LEU A 7 -22.98 -53.00 12.63
CA LEU A 7 -22.59 -54.34 12.14
C LEU A 7 -21.56 -54.17 11.01
N ALA A 8 -20.61 -55.06 10.72
CA ALA A 8 -19.65 -55.90 11.46
C ALA A 8 -18.73 -56.51 10.38
N ALA A 9 -17.47 -56.76 10.71
CA ALA A 9 -16.47 -57.41 9.86
C ALA A 9 -16.70 -58.92 9.74
N LEU A 10 -16.13 -59.56 8.70
CA LEU A 10 -15.68 -60.95 8.81
C LEU A 10 -14.48 -61.23 7.88
N ALA A 11 -13.40 -61.75 8.48
CA ALA A 11 -12.24 -62.33 7.84
C ALA A 11 -12.35 -63.86 7.80
N PHE A 12 -11.66 -64.51 6.86
CA PHE A 12 -11.33 -65.93 6.94
C PHE A 12 -9.85 -66.15 6.53
N ALA A 13 -9.16 -66.94 7.33
CA ALA A 13 -7.79 -67.43 7.15
C ALA A 13 -7.80 -68.96 7.06
N LEU A 14 -6.80 -69.55 6.39
CA LEU A 14 -6.27 -70.94 6.47
C LEU A 14 -4.94 -70.93 5.67
N VAL A 15 -3.73 -71.04 6.25
CA VAL A 15 -2.96 -72.25 6.70
C VAL A 15 -2.89 -73.34 5.61
N GLY A 16 -1.78 -73.94 5.17
CA GLY A 16 -0.34 -73.96 5.53
C GLY A 16 0.37 -75.08 4.72
N CYS A 17 1.70 -75.26 4.93
CA CYS A 17 2.58 -76.39 4.50
C CYS A 17 2.91 -76.51 2.99
N ASP A 18 4.08 -76.90 2.50
CA ASP A 18 5.32 -77.49 3.04
C ASP A 18 6.48 -77.20 2.06
N GLY A 19 7.71 -77.22 2.57
CA GLY A 19 8.93 -77.19 1.75
C GLY A 19 9.38 -78.59 1.32
N ALA A 20 10.06 -78.68 0.16
CA ALA A 20 11.09 -79.69 -0.09
C ALA A 20 11.98 -79.29 -1.28
N THR A 21 13.28 -79.42 -1.04
CA THR A 21 14.44 -79.28 -1.92
C THR A 21 14.52 -80.34 -3.02
N THR A 22 14.94 -79.95 -4.22
CA THR A 22 15.73 -80.82 -5.13
C THR A 22 16.72 -80.01 -5.97
N THR A 23 17.92 -80.54 -6.08
CA THR A 23 19.15 -80.00 -6.69
C THR A 23 19.28 -80.23 -8.21
N ALA A 24 20.01 -79.30 -8.83
CA ALA A 24 20.92 -79.43 -9.99
C ALA A 24 20.37 -79.59 -11.42
N SER A 25 20.70 -78.64 -12.30
CA SER A 25 21.71 -78.80 -13.37
C SER A 25 21.73 -77.59 -14.34
N GLN A 26 22.89 -77.39 -14.96
CA GLN A 26 23.41 -76.25 -15.71
C GLN A 26 22.68 -75.90 -17.02
N GLY A 27 22.79 -74.63 -17.42
CA GLY A 27 22.53 -74.18 -18.79
C GLY A 27 22.74 -72.67 -18.93
N GLY A 28 23.99 -72.26 -19.18
CA GLY A 28 24.35 -70.86 -19.37
C GLY A 28 23.71 -70.22 -20.60
N LYS A 29 23.48 -68.91 -20.49
CA LYS A 29 23.51 -67.94 -21.60
C LYS A 29 23.65 -66.55 -20.98
N ASP A 30 24.87 -66.03 -21.04
CA ASP A 30 25.19 -64.63 -20.77
C ASP A 30 24.39 -63.74 -21.73
N ALA A 31 23.46 -62.97 -21.18
CA ALA A 31 22.94 -61.77 -21.81
C ALA A 31 23.36 -60.61 -20.91
N ALA A 32 24.40 -59.90 -21.32
CA ALA A 32 24.83 -58.66 -20.72
C ALA A 32 23.65 -57.66 -20.76
N LYS A 33 22.97 -57.49 -19.62
CA LYS A 33 22.10 -56.34 -19.40
C LYS A 33 23.00 -55.12 -19.23
N ALA A 34 23.12 -54.33 -20.28
CA ALA A 34 23.59 -52.97 -20.18
C ALA A 34 22.70 -52.25 -19.14
N SER A 35 23.28 -51.96 -17.98
CA SER A 35 22.71 -51.05 -17.01
C SER A 35 22.71 -49.66 -17.65
N THR A 36 21.60 -49.29 -18.27
CA THR A 36 21.29 -47.89 -18.52
C THR A 36 21.20 -47.22 -17.16
N ALA A 37 22.28 -46.56 -16.75
CA ALA A 37 22.22 -45.59 -15.68
C ALA A 37 21.17 -44.56 -16.10
N ALA A 38 20.00 -44.63 -15.46
CA ALA A 38 19.01 -43.58 -15.55
C ALA A 38 19.70 -42.32 -15.00
N THR A 39 20.05 -41.40 -15.90
CA THR A 39 20.41 -40.04 -15.55
C THR A 39 19.23 -39.51 -14.74
N GLN A 40 19.35 -39.49 -13.41
CA GLN A 40 18.44 -38.74 -12.57
C GLN A 40 18.49 -37.31 -13.11
N ALA A 41 17.36 -36.82 -13.62
CA ALA A 41 17.22 -35.40 -13.90
C ALA A 41 17.63 -34.66 -12.62
N PRO A 42 18.45 -33.60 -12.71
CA PRO A 42 18.81 -32.82 -11.52
C PRO A 42 17.50 -32.42 -10.83
N ALA A 43 17.43 -32.66 -9.51
CA ALA A 43 16.28 -32.23 -8.72
C ALA A 43 16.05 -30.73 -9.02
N LYS A 44 14.84 -30.37 -9.44
CA LYS A 44 14.51 -28.96 -9.67
C LYS A 44 14.79 -28.21 -8.37
N LYS A 45 15.58 -27.15 -8.46
CA LYS A 45 15.87 -26.28 -7.32
C LYS A 45 14.53 -25.72 -6.81
N PRO A 46 14.23 -25.79 -5.50
CA PRO A 46 12.99 -25.23 -4.98
C PRO A 46 12.93 -23.72 -5.22
N PHE A 47 11.76 -23.22 -5.60
CA PHE A 47 11.51 -21.77 -5.66
C PHE A 47 11.45 -21.20 -4.25
N ALA A 48 11.75 -19.91 -4.11
CA ALA A 48 11.61 -19.18 -2.85
C ALA A 48 12.36 -19.84 -1.65
N ASP A 49 13.53 -20.44 -1.90
CA ASP A 49 14.37 -21.04 -0.85
C ASP A 49 15.11 -19.96 -0.06
N VAL A 50 14.33 -19.13 0.64
CA VAL A 50 14.79 -17.94 1.33
C VAL A 50 14.73 -18.17 2.83
N ASP A 51 15.80 -17.82 3.52
CA ASP A 51 15.87 -17.79 4.97
C ASP A 51 16.51 -16.50 5.46
N GLY A 52 16.63 -16.37 6.79
CA GLY A 52 17.19 -15.18 7.41
C GLY A 52 18.67 -14.98 7.06
N ALA A 53 19.42 -16.04 6.80
CA ALA A 53 20.82 -15.93 6.39
C ALA A 53 20.93 -15.39 4.95
N ARG A 54 20.07 -15.85 4.04
CA ARG A 54 20.02 -15.38 2.65
C ARG A 54 19.61 -13.92 2.56
N ILE A 55 18.58 -13.48 3.29
CA ILE A 55 18.17 -12.05 3.29
C ILE A 55 19.30 -11.17 3.84
N LYS A 56 19.96 -11.57 4.93
CA LYS A 56 21.14 -10.87 5.47
C LYS A 56 22.30 -10.77 4.48
N ALA A 57 22.44 -11.79 3.63
CA ALA A 57 23.50 -11.88 2.66
C ALA A 57 23.01 -11.60 1.22
N ALA A 58 21.93 -10.83 1.05
CA ALA A 58 21.32 -10.57 -0.27
C ALA A 58 22.31 -9.95 -1.28
N ASP A 59 23.35 -9.25 -0.82
CA ASP A 59 24.42 -8.74 -1.68
C ASP A 59 25.30 -9.83 -2.29
N LYS A 60 25.29 -11.06 -1.74
CA LYS A 60 25.94 -12.24 -2.34
C LYS A 60 25.12 -12.86 -3.47
N THR A 61 23.83 -12.56 -3.53
CA THR A 61 22.92 -12.98 -4.60
C THR A 61 22.21 -11.76 -5.16
N PRO A 62 22.96 -10.78 -5.72
CA PRO A 62 22.40 -9.48 -6.09
C PRO A 62 21.40 -9.57 -7.24
N GLY A 63 21.40 -10.69 -7.96
CA GLY A 63 20.43 -11.03 -9.00
C GLY A 63 19.04 -11.41 -8.48
N ASP A 64 18.87 -11.68 -7.18
CA ASP A 64 17.56 -11.90 -6.58
C ASP A 64 17.08 -10.66 -5.79
N TRP A 65 15.77 -10.55 -5.61
CA TRP A 65 15.10 -9.58 -4.74
C TRP A 65 14.20 -10.34 -3.77
N VAL A 66 14.75 -10.74 -2.62
CA VAL A 66 14.19 -11.77 -1.74
C VAL A 66 13.33 -11.25 -0.58
N SER A 67 13.15 -9.94 -0.47
CA SER A 67 12.33 -9.28 0.55
C SER A 67 11.67 -8.05 -0.07
N HIS A 68 10.61 -7.51 0.54
CA HIS A 68 9.87 -6.37 0.01
C HIS A 68 10.79 -5.19 -0.37
N GLY A 69 11.65 -4.73 0.55
CA GLY A 69 12.67 -3.71 0.28
C GLY A 69 14.05 -4.25 -0.12
N ARG A 70 14.11 -5.42 -0.76
CA ARG A 70 15.32 -6.21 -1.12
C ARG A 70 16.04 -6.82 0.09
N THR A 71 16.40 -5.99 1.05
CA THR A 71 17.14 -6.33 2.28
C THR A 71 16.30 -6.02 3.51
N TYR A 72 16.74 -6.51 4.68
CA TYR A 72 16.12 -6.11 5.96
C TYR A 72 16.26 -4.62 6.30
N SER A 73 17.25 -3.94 5.71
CA SER A 73 17.45 -2.50 5.86
C SER A 73 16.51 -1.66 4.99
N GLU A 74 15.75 -2.30 4.08
CA GLU A 74 14.75 -1.66 3.21
C GLU A 74 15.33 -0.50 2.35
N GLN A 75 16.64 -0.49 2.11
CA GLN A 75 17.31 0.59 1.36
C GLN A 75 16.84 0.70 -0.09
N ARG A 76 16.28 -0.38 -0.66
CA ARG A 76 15.87 -0.45 -2.07
C ARG A 76 16.99 -0.01 -3.00
N TYR A 77 18.22 -0.39 -2.64
CA TYR A 77 19.43 -0.22 -3.42
C TYR A 77 19.86 -1.56 -4.00
N SER A 78 20.04 -1.61 -5.31
CA SER A 78 20.63 -2.77 -5.97
C SER A 78 22.11 -2.54 -6.27
N PRO A 79 23.00 -3.46 -5.91
CA PRO A 79 24.42 -3.38 -6.28
C PRO A 79 24.66 -3.75 -7.76
N LEU A 80 23.61 -4.08 -8.52
CA LEU A 80 23.71 -4.35 -9.96
C LEU A 80 23.99 -3.05 -10.73
N ASP A 81 24.91 -3.14 -11.69
CA ASP A 81 25.44 -2.01 -12.48
C ASP A 81 25.50 -2.30 -13.99
N THR A 82 24.97 -3.44 -14.46
CA THR A 82 24.94 -3.75 -15.90
C THR A 82 24.14 -2.71 -16.68
N ILE A 83 23.07 -2.18 -16.07
CA ILE A 83 22.37 -0.98 -16.52
C ILE A 83 22.92 0.21 -15.74
N ASP A 84 23.51 1.16 -16.46
CA ASP A 84 24.21 2.32 -15.91
C ASP A 84 23.87 3.61 -16.68
N THR A 85 24.38 4.75 -16.20
CA THR A 85 24.20 6.06 -16.86
C THR A 85 24.69 6.12 -18.30
N GLY A 86 25.64 5.28 -18.72
CA GLY A 86 26.19 5.24 -20.07
C GLY A 86 25.37 4.41 -21.06
N ASN A 87 24.49 3.54 -20.57
CA ASN A 87 23.74 2.60 -21.43
C ASN A 87 22.21 2.57 -21.19
N VAL A 88 21.70 3.20 -20.13
CA VAL A 88 20.27 3.21 -19.77
C VAL A 88 19.35 3.69 -20.89
N GLY A 89 19.84 4.59 -21.77
CA GLY A 89 19.10 5.03 -22.95
C GLY A 89 18.76 3.91 -23.97
N LYS A 90 19.34 2.72 -23.81
CA LYS A 90 19.06 1.51 -24.60
C LYS A 90 18.05 0.57 -23.95
N LEU A 91 17.48 0.94 -22.80
CA LEU A 91 16.39 0.18 -22.19
C LEU A 91 15.18 0.16 -23.11
N GLY A 92 14.58 -1.02 -23.22
CA GLY A 92 13.29 -1.23 -23.87
C GLY A 92 12.49 -2.27 -23.14
N LEU A 93 11.18 -2.31 -23.39
CA LEU A 93 10.30 -3.28 -22.77
C LEU A 93 10.71 -4.70 -23.19
N ALA A 94 10.94 -5.57 -22.21
CA ALA A 94 11.24 -6.98 -22.43
C ALA A 94 9.95 -7.79 -22.56
N TRP A 95 9.01 -7.56 -21.64
CA TRP A 95 7.70 -8.19 -21.58
C TRP A 95 6.76 -7.39 -20.66
N HIS A 96 5.46 -7.67 -20.75
CA HIS A 96 4.47 -7.13 -19.83
C HIS A 96 3.43 -8.21 -19.45
N TYR A 97 2.77 -8.06 -18.31
CA TYR A 97 1.69 -8.95 -17.86
C TYR A 97 0.48 -8.12 -17.40
N LYS A 98 -0.75 -8.49 -17.80
CA LYS A 98 -1.99 -7.80 -17.43
C LYS A 98 -2.56 -8.40 -16.15
N LEU A 99 -2.86 -7.56 -15.17
CA LEU A 99 -3.52 -7.96 -13.93
C LEU A 99 -5.04 -7.98 -14.10
N ASP A 100 -5.74 -8.72 -13.23
CA ASP A 100 -7.17 -9.02 -13.37
C ASP A 100 -8.08 -7.79 -13.22
N TRP A 101 -7.69 -6.83 -12.37
CA TRP A 101 -8.49 -5.65 -12.04
C TRP A 101 -7.71 -4.36 -12.29
N ASP A 102 -8.31 -3.45 -13.06
CA ASP A 102 -7.79 -2.11 -13.32
C ASP A 102 -8.09 -1.17 -12.14
N ARG A 103 -7.35 -1.37 -11.06
CA ARG A 103 -7.39 -0.63 -9.79
C ARG A 103 -5.96 -0.36 -9.32
N ALA A 104 -5.79 0.24 -8.13
CA ALA A 104 -4.48 0.47 -7.52
C ALA A 104 -3.58 -0.77 -7.60
N THR A 105 -2.42 -0.59 -8.22
CA THR A 105 -1.37 -1.61 -8.26
C THR A 105 -0.15 -1.10 -7.52
N GLU A 106 0.03 -1.55 -6.28
CA GLU A 106 1.05 -1.05 -5.33
C GLU A 106 2.20 -2.03 -5.08
N THR A 107 2.17 -3.21 -5.72
CA THR A 107 3.12 -4.30 -5.47
C THR A 107 4.57 -3.91 -5.79
N THR A 108 5.50 -4.17 -4.86
CA THR A 108 6.90 -4.38 -5.24
C THR A 108 7.10 -5.87 -5.53
N PRO A 109 7.43 -6.27 -6.77
CA PRO A 109 7.68 -7.67 -7.09
C PRO A 109 8.81 -8.27 -6.25
N VAL A 110 8.66 -9.55 -5.89
CA VAL A 110 9.73 -10.36 -5.30
C VAL A 110 10.23 -11.31 -6.38
N VAL A 111 11.55 -11.45 -6.53
CA VAL A 111 12.16 -12.42 -7.45
C VAL A 111 13.11 -13.29 -6.66
N ALA A 112 12.83 -14.59 -6.58
CA ALA A 112 13.65 -15.55 -5.86
C ALA A 112 13.72 -16.88 -6.62
N ASP A 113 14.95 -17.33 -6.91
CA ASP A 113 15.22 -18.62 -7.56
C ASP A 113 14.53 -18.80 -8.93
N GLY A 114 14.38 -17.71 -9.70
CA GLY A 114 13.77 -17.75 -11.04
C GLY A 114 12.24 -17.73 -11.04
N LEU A 115 11.61 -17.36 -9.92
CA LEU A 115 10.18 -17.08 -9.82
C LEU A 115 9.97 -15.61 -9.46
N MET A 116 9.16 -14.89 -10.23
CA MET A 116 8.67 -13.56 -9.86
C MET A 116 7.28 -13.69 -9.24
N ILE A 117 7.03 -13.02 -8.11
CA ILE A 117 5.71 -12.98 -7.47
C ILE A 117 5.24 -11.54 -7.38
N VAL A 118 4.00 -11.31 -7.80
CA VAL A 118 3.34 -10.00 -7.82
C VAL A 118 1.93 -10.10 -7.27
N THR A 119 1.40 -8.99 -6.76
CA THR A 119 0.02 -8.89 -6.30
C THR A 119 -0.76 -7.84 -7.08
N GLY A 120 -2.05 -8.11 -7.31
CA GLY A 120 -3.01 -7.16 -7.85
C GLY A 120 -4.04 -6.71 -6.80
N ALA A 121 -5.04 -5.97 -7.27
CA ALA A 121 -6.18 -5.59 -6.45
C ALA A 121 -6.93 -6.81 -5.89
N TYR A 122 -7.56 -6.64 -4.72
CA TYR A 122 -8.15 -7.72 -3.92
C TYR A 122 -7.16 -8.82 -3.48
N SER A 123 -5.86 -8.51 -3.50
CA SER A 123 -4.79 -9.39 -3.03
C SER A 123 -4.62 -10.67 -3.83
N ILE A 124 -5.02 -10.66 -5.10
CA ILE A 124 -4.75 -11.74 -6.04
C ILE A 124 -3.24 -11.82 -6.26
N VAL A 125 -2.69 -13.02 -6.13
CA VAL A 125 -1.25 -13.31 -6.29
C VAL A 125 -1.02 -14.00 -7.62
N SER A 126 -0.09 -13.49 -8.44
CA SER A 126 0.38 -14.17 -9.65
C SER A 126 1.87 -14.48 -9.51
N ALA A 127 2.25 -15.72 -9.80
CA ALA A 127 3.64 -16.10 -9.99
C ALA A 127 3.97 -16.19 -11.47
N LEU A 128 5.05 -15.55 -11.87
CA LEU A 128 5.45 -15.34 -13.25
C LEU A 128 6.87 -15.86 -13.48
N ASP A 129 7.12 -16.37 -14.67
CA ASP A 129 8.46 -16.54 -15.20
C ASP A 129 9.09 -15.15 -15.41
N PRO A 130 10.22 -14.82 -14.75
CA PRO A 130 10.79 -13.48 -14.78
C PRO A 130 11.40 -13.11 -16.15
N VAL A 131 11.67 -14.07 -17.03
CA VAL A 131 12.26 -13.79 -18.35
C VAL A 131 11.19 -13.52 -19.40
N THR A 132 10.05 -14.20 -19.29
CA THR A 132 8.99 -14.18 -20.32
C THR A 132 7.71 -13.48 -19.88
N GLY A 133 7.51 -13.28 -18.58
CA GLY A 133 6.26 -12.79 -18.00
C GLY A 133 5.12 -13.81 -18.05
N LYS A 134 5.40 -15.07 -18.42
CA LYS A 134 4.38 -16.13 -18.48
C LYS A 134 3.95 -16.51 -17.07
N GLU A 135 2.64 -16.58 -16.85
CA GLU A 135 2.07 -17.08 -15.60
C GLU A 135 2.44 -18.55 -15.36
N VAL A 136 2.98 -18.82 -14.17
CA VAL A 136 3.29 -20.15 -13.64
C VAL A 136 2.08 -20.68 -12.87
N TRP A 137 1.57 -19.88 -11.94
CA TRP A 137 0.35 -20.12 -11.18
C TRP A 137 -0.28 -18.80 -10.73
N LYS A 138 -1.56 -18.85 -10.34
CA LYS A 138 -2.31 -17.73 -9.78
C LYS A 138 -3.14 -18.21 -8.58
N TYR A 139 -3.22 -17.37 -7.56
CA TYR A 139 -4.06 -17.58 -6.38
C TYR A 139 -4.96 -16.36 -6.16
N ASP A 140 -6.28 -16.57 -6.15
CA ASP A 140 -7.27 -15.56 -5.75
C ASP A 140 -7.76 -15.92 -4.34
N PRO A 141 -7.54 -15.08 -3.32
CA PRO A 141 -8.09 -15.33 -1.98
C PRO A 141 -9.61 -15.21 -1.91
N GLU A 142 -10.29 -14.84 -3.01
CA GLU A 142 -11.73 -14.68 -3.12
C GLU A 142 -12.32 -13.61 -2.17
N VAL A 143 -11.57 -12.52 -1.96
CA VAL A 143 -12.05 -11.38 -1.15
C VAL A 143 -13.41 -10.91 -1.71
N PRO A 144 -14.47 -10.88 -0.87
CA PRO A 144 -15.77 -10.37 -1.28
C PRO A 144 -15.63 -8.94 -1.78
N LYS A 145 -16.08 -8.65 -3.00
CA LYS A 145 -15.82 -7.32 -3.61
C LYS A 145 -16.47 -6.18 -2.82
N ALA A 146 -17.63 -6.43 -2.20
CA ALA A 146 -18.28 -5.49 -1.29
C ALA A 146 -17.45 -5.13 -0.04
N TYR A 147 -16.42 -5.94 0.31
CA TYR A 147 -15.50 -5.63 1.40
C TYR A 147 -14.69 -4.36 1.15
N ALA A 148 -14.65 -3.85 -0.10
CA ALA A 148 -14.09 -2.55 -0.45
C ALA A 148 -14.62 -1.39 0.43
N ARG A 149 -15.84 -1.50 0.98
CA ARG A 149 -16.40 -0.52 1.94
C ARG A 149 -15.57 -0.38 3.23
N ASN A 150 -14.81 -1.41 3.60
CA ASN A 150 -14.06 -1.45 4.87
C ASN A 150 -12.66 -0.84 4.77
N GLY A 151 -12.21 -0.39 3.59
CA GLY A 151 -10.91 0.27 3.44
C GLY A 151 -11.04 1.68 2.90
N CYS A 152 -10.13 2.55 3.32
CA CYS A 152 -10.15 3.97 2.95
C CYS A 152 -9.68 4.24 1.51
N CYS A 153 -8.78 3.39 1.01
CA CYS A 153 -7.72 3.88 0.14
C CYS A 153 -7.49 2.98 -1.07
N ASP A 154 -8.57 2.49 -1.69
CA ASP A 154 -8.57 1.47 -2.75
C ASP A 154 -8.35 0.03 -2.22
N VAL A 155 -8.51 -0.97 -3.09
CA VAL A 155 -8.39 -2.41 -2.81
C VAL A 155 -6.98 -2.93 -3.11
N ALA A 156 -5.98 -2.15 -2.71
CA ALA A 156 -4.57 -2.35 -3.04
C ALA A 156 -3.89 -3.48 -2.25
N ASN A 157 -2.75 -3.94 -2.75
CA ASN A 157 -1.81 -4.79 -2.02
C ASN A 157 -0.36 -4.46 -2.43
N ARG A 158 0.55 -4.34 -1.44
CA ARG A 158 1.95 -3.90 -1.63
C ARG A 158 2.94 -5.03 -1.89
N GLY A 159 2.49 -6.28 -1.92
CA GLY A 159 3.30 -7.43 -2.31
C GLY A 159 3.33 -8.52 -1.25
N VAL A 160 4.25 -9.47 -1.45
CA VAL A 160 4.39 -10.69 -0.67
C VAL A 160 5.70 -10.73 0.13
N ALA A 161 5.79 -11.69 1.05
CA ALA A 161 7.08 -12.20 1.55
C ALA A 161 7.33 -13.62 1.03
N VAL A 162 8.58 -14.05 1.06
CA VAL A 162 8.98 -15.42 0.71
C VAL A 162 9.89 -16.01 1.79
N TRP A 163 9.68 -17.30 2.11
CA TRP A 163 10.47 -18.00 3.11
C TRP A 163 10.33 -19.52 2.96
N GLN A 164 11.46 -20.23 2.91
CA GLN A 164 11.56 -21.69 2.93
C GLN A 164 10.54 -22.40 2.01
N GLY A 165 10.48 -21.97 0.74
CA GLY A 165 9.60 -22.57 -0.26
C GLY A 165 8.15 -22.10 -0.21
N LYS A 166 7.82 -21.09 0.60
CA LYS A 166 6.47 -20.53 0.72
C LYS A 166 6.41 -19.07 0.35
N VAL A 167 5.22 -18.63 -0.07
CA VAL A 167 4.84 -17.24 -0.36
C VAL A 167 3.80 -16.80 0.65
N TYR A 168 3.92 -15.59 1.20
CA TYR A 168 3.03 -15.09 2.24
C TYR A 168 2.38 -13.79 1.79
N VAL A 169 1.05 -13.72 1.90
CA VAL A 169 0.25 -12.57 1.49
C VAL A 169 -0.76 -12.23 2.58
N GLY A 170 -0.90 -10.94 2.87
CA GLY A 170 -2.05 -10.43 3.62
C GLY A 170 -3.19 -10.12 2.66
N SER A 171 -4.32 -10.82 2.78
CA SER A 171 -5.51 -10.54 1.96
C SER A 171 -6.21 -9.27 2.43
N TYR A 172 -6.88 -8.57 1.50
CA TYR A 172 -7.53 -7.30 1.79
C TYR A 172 -8.57 -7.38 2.92
N ASP A 173 -9.24 -8.52 3.06
CA ASP A 173 -10.18 -8.82 4.16
C ASP A 173 -9.52 -9.28 5.47
N GLY A 174 -8.20 -9.17 5.59
CA GLY A 174 -7.47 -9.32 6.84
C GLY A 174 -6.99 -10.71 7.18
N ARG A 175 -7.00 -11.66 6.23
CA ARG A 175 -6.37 -12.97 6.42
C ARG A 175 -4.88 -12.90 6.10
N LEU A 176 -4.09 -13.73 6.76
CA LEU A 176 -2.71 -14.00 6.39
C LEU A 176 -2.65 -15.42 5.84
N ILE A 177 -2.10 -15.56 4.64
CA ILE A 177 -2.14 -16.79 3.86
C ILE A 177 -0.71 -17.17 3.48
N ALA A 178 -0.35 -18.44 3.67
CA ALA A 178 0.86 -19.03 3.14
C ALA A 178 0.54 -19.98 1.98
N LEU A 179 1.26 -19.82 0.88
CA LEU A 179 1.13 -20.61 -0.35
C LEU A 179 2.43 -21.38 -0.61
N ASP A 180 2.34 -22.58 -1.16
CA ASP A 180 3.49 -23.30 -1.68
C ASP A 180 4.03 -22.57 -2.92
N ALA A 181 5.32 -22.22 -2.93
CA ALA A 181 5.90 -21.41 -4.01
C ALA A 181 5.94 -22.13 -5.36
N GLN A 182 5.88 -23.46 -5.37
CA GLN A 182 5.96 -24.25 -6.60
C GLN A 182 4.60 -24.37 -7.30
N SER A 183 3.52 -24.52 -6.54
CA SER A 183 2.17 -24.80 -7.04
C SER A 183 1.20 -23.63 -6.90
N GLY A 184 1.41 -22.75 -5.92
CA GLY A 184 0.43 -21.75 -5.51
C GLY A 184 -0.67 -22.29 -4.59
N ASP A 185 -0.61 -23.57 -4.19
CA ASP A 185 -1.59 -24.19 -3.30
C ASP A 185 -1.48 -23.60 -1.88
N GLU A 186 -2.62 -23.39 -1.22
CA GLU A 186 -2.65 -22.94 0.17
C GLU A 186 -2.02 -24.00 1.10
N VAL A 187 -1.08 -23.54 1.94
CA VAL A 187 -0.47 -24.34 3.00
C VAL A 187 -1.22 -24.12 4.32
N TRP A 188 -1.47 -22.85 4.66
CA TRP A 188 -2.29 -22.45 5.80
C TRP A 188 -2.86 -21.05 5.60
N GLU A 189 -3.94 -20.76 6.32
CA GLU A 189 -4.59 -19.46 6.41
C GLU A 189 -4.96 -19.15 7.87
N VAL A 190 -4.78 -17.89 8.28
CA VAL A 190 -5.28 -17.40 9.58
C VAL A 190 -6.03 -16.08 9.43
N ASP A 191 -7.11 -15.93 10.19
CA ASP A 191 -7.79 -14.65 10.34
C ASP A 191 -7.03 -13.76 11.32
N THR A 192 -6.47 -12.66 10.84
CA THR A 192 -5.73 -11.72 11.70
C THR A 192 -6.66 -10.72 12.41
N VAL A 193 -7.91 -10.61 11.97
CA VAL A 193 -8.88 -9.62 12.44
C VAL A 193 -9.39 -10.01 13.82
N VAL A 194 -9.22 -9.12 14.80
CA VAL A 194 -9.66 -9.33 16.20
C VAL A 194 -11.16 -9.23 16.40
N ASP A 195 -11.81 -8.45 15.53
CA ASP A 195 -13.23 -8.18 15.60
C ASP A 195 -13.75 -7.92 14.19
N ARG A 196 -14.59 -8.82 13.68
CA ARG A 196 -15.17 -8.75 12.33
C ARG A 196 -16.30 -7.75 12.22
N ASP A 197 -16.77 -7.16 13.33
CA ASP A 197 -17.71 -6.05 13.31
C ASP A 197 -17.01 -4.70 13.05
N LEU A 198 -15.67 -4.67 13.11
CA LEU A 198 -14.85 -3.52 12.76
C LEU A 198 -14.32 -3.59 11.32
N SER A 199 -13.90 -2.44 10.79
CA SER A 199 -13.43 -2.29 9.40
C SER A 199 -11.91 -2.45 9.28
N TYR A 200 -11.40 -3.61 9.69
CA TYR A 200 -10.00 -3.95 9.44
C TYR A 200 -9.78 -4.38 7.99
N THR A 201 -8.66 -3.95 7.43
CA THR A 201 -8.12 -4.39 6.13
C THR A 201 -6.62 -4.66 6.23
N VAL A 202 -6.06 -5.40 5.27
CA VAL A 202 -4.60 -5.56 5.13
C VAL A 202 -4.17 -5.18 3.71
N THR A 203 -3.23 -4.25 3.61
CA THR A 203 -2.72 -3.73 2.32
C THR A 203 -1.20 -3.81 2.20
N GLY A 204 -0.47 -3.72 3.32
CA GLY A 204 0.99 -3.83 3.36
C GLY A 204 1.52 -5.23 3.07
N ALA A 205 2.79 -5.30 2.66
CA ALA A 205 3.49 -6.57 2.47
C ALA A 205 4.04 -7.10 3.81
N PRO A 206 3.86 -8.40 4.13
CA PRO A 206 4.45 -8.98 5.33
C PRO A 206 5.98 -8.96 5.30
N ARG A 207 6.62 -8.99 6.47
CA ARG A 207 8.07 -9.25 6.61
C ARG A 207 8.27 -10.55 7.38
N ILE A 208 9.34 -11.28 7.10
CA ILE A 208 9.65 -12.53 7.82
C ILE A 208 10.98 -12.38 8.54
N ILE A 209 10.97 -12.56 9.86
CA ILE A 209 12.14 -12.42 10.73
C ILE A 209 12.22 -13.66 11.61
N ASN A 210 13.35 -14.37 11.58
CA ASN A 210 13.58 -15.55 12.42
C ASN A 210 12.42 -16.56 12.37
N GLY A 211 11.91 -16.86 11.16
CA GLY A 211 10.79 -17.78 10.94
C GLY A 211 9.43 -17.25 11.38
N LYS A 212 9.27 -15.94 11.58
CA LYS A 212 8.01 -15.32 12.00
C LYS A 212 7.51 -14.35 10.95
N VAL A 213 6.31 -14.56 10.43
CA VAL A 213 5.62 -13.69 9.49
C VAL A 213 4.94 -12.57 10.26
N ILE A 214 5.38 -11.34 10.03
CA ILE A 214 4.93 -10.15 10.73
C ILE A 214 4.04 -9.32 9.79
N ILE A 215 2.84 -9.01 10.26
CA ILE A 215 1.85 -8.24 9.50
C ILE A 215 1.03 -7.35 10.44
N GLY A 216 0.72 -6.14 9.97
CA GLY A 216 -0.21 -5.22 10.62
C GLY A 216 -1.54 -5.15 9.89
N ASN A 217 -2.25 -4.02 9.99
CA ASN A 217 -3.55 -3.78 9.36
C ASN A 217 -3.76 -2.29 9.13
N GLY A 218 -4.78 -1.94 8.34
CA GLY A 218 -5.34 -0.61 8.15
C GLY A 218 -6.78 -0.50 8.66
N GLY A 219 -7.33 0.72 8.64
CA GLY A 219 -8.71 1.01 9.08
C GLY A 219 -8.85 2.19 10.04
N ALA A 220 -7.80 2.98 10.31
CA ALA A 220 -7.87 4.11 11.25
C ALA A 220 -8.93 5.14 10.84
N GLU A 221 -9.15 5.34 9.53
CA GLU A 221 -10.20 6.23 9.00
C GLU A 221 -11.61 5.75 9.35
N LEU A 222 -11.78 4.47 9.70
CA LEU A 222 -13.08 3.84 9.97
C LEU A 222 -13.27 3.45 11.45
N GLY A 223 -12.30 3.72 12.31
CA GLY A 223 -12.43 3.46 13.75
C GLY A 223 -11.99 2.07 14.17
N VAL A 224 -10.69 1.80 14.11
CA VAL A 224 -10.11 0.52 14.57
C VAL A 224 -8.93 0.74 15.52
N ARG A 225 -8.63 -0.28 16.32
CA ARG A 225 -7.46 -0.30 17.21
C ARG A 225 -6.27 -0.95 16.51
N GLY A 226 -5.17 -0.22 16.35
CA GLY A 226 -3.98 -0.70 15.66
C GLY A 226 -3.21 -1.78 16.42
N TYR A 227 -2.66 -2.73 15.67
CA TYR A 227 -1.74 -3.75 16.17
C TYR A 227 -0.84 -4.32 15.07
N VAL A 228 0.24 -4.96 15.49
CA VAL A 228 1.11 -5.81 14.66
C VAL A 228 1.17 -7.21 15.29
N THR A 229 1.12 -8.25 14.47
CA THR A 229 1.15 -9.64 14.92
C THR A 229 2.25 -10.40 14.21
N ALA A 230 2.93 -11.28 14.95
CA ALA A 230 3.83 -12.27 14.38
C ALA A 230 3.22 -13.66 14.46
N TYR A 231 3.28 -14.39 13.35
CA TYR A 231 2.83 -15.77 13.22
C TYR A 231 4.01 -16.65 12.85
N ASP A 232 4.01 -17.91 13.29
CA ASP A 232 5.00 -18.89 12.86
C ASP A 232 4.87 -19.13 11.35
N ALA A 233 6.00 -19.10 10.63
CA ALA A 233 6.00 -19.22 9.18
C ALA A 233 5.59 -20.63 8.70
N GLU A 234 5.82 -21.68 9.49
CA GLU A 234 5.48 -23.04 9.12
C GLU A 234 4.02 -23.36 9.43
N SER A 235 3.51 -23.01 10.62
CA SER A 235 2.17 -23.42 11.07
C SER A 235 1.10 -22.33 10.97
N GLY A 236 1.47 -21.06 10.87
CA GLY A 236 0.54 -19.94 11.00
C GLY A 236 0.14 -19.63 12.44
N ASP A 237 0.69 -20.32 13.45
CA ASP A 237 0.35 -20.09 14.85
C ASP A 237 0.76 -18.68 15.31
N GLN A 238 -0.13 -17.97 16.00
CA GLN A 238 0.19 -16.67 16.56
C GLN A 238 1.28 -16.79 17.64
N VAL A 239 2.41 -16.13 17.44
CA VAL A 239 3.54 -16.10 18.38
C VAL A 239 3.38 -14.96 19.39
N TRP A 240 3.13 -13.74 18.89
CA TRP A 240 2.91 -12.56 19.73
C TRP A 240 2.08 -11.52 18.98
N ARG A 241 1.44 -10.63 19.74
CA ARG A 241 0.75 -9.43 19.24
C ARG A 241 1.17 -8.20 20.05
N PHE A 242 1.46 -7.11 19.37
CA PHE A 242 1.71 -5.80 19.95
C PHE A 242 0.62 -4.82 19.51
N TYR A 243 -0.21 -4.36 20.44
CA TYR A 243 -1.12 -3.24 20.21
C TYR A 243 -0.34 -1.92 20.23
N THR A 244 -0.71 -1.00 19.34
CA THR A 244 -0.05 0.30 19.21
C THR A 244 -0.71 1.40 20.04
N VAL A 245 -1.97 1.20 20.46
CA VAL A 245 -2.73 2.14 21.30
C VAL A 245 -3.46 1.40 22.42
N PRO A 246 -3.68 2.04 23.59
CA PRO A 246 -4.37 1.43 24.72
C PRO A 246 -5.85 1.17 24.43
N GLY A 247 -6.38 0.05 24.94
CA GLY A 247 -7.79 -0.30 24.85
C GLY A 247 -8.63 0.35 25.94
N ASN A 248 -9.77 -0.27 26.25
CA ASN A 248 -10.64 0.14 27.34
C ASN A 248 -9.87 0.14 28.68
N PRO A 249 -9.86 1.26 29.42
CA PRO A 249 -9.07 1.40 30.65
C PRO A 249 -9.52 0.49 31.80
N THR A 250 -10.71 -0.12 31.68
CA THR A 250 -11.24 -1.06 32.68
C THR A 250 -10.84 -2.51 32.43
N ASP A 251 -10.35 -2.82 31.22
CA ASP A 251 -9.90 -4.16 30.86
C ASP A 251 -8.44 -4.41 31.30
N PRO A 252 -8.01 -5.69 31.45
CA PRO A 252 -6.62 -6.00 31.72
C PRO A 252 -5.70 -5.47 30.61
N VAL A 253 -4.76 -4.59 30.97
CA VAL A 253 -3.80 -4.02 30.02
C VAL A 253 -2.78 -5.08 29.57
N GLU A 254 -2.58 -5.20 28.26
CA GLU A 254 -1.87 -6.33 27.63
C GLU A 254 -0.36 -6.33 27.86
N SER A 255 0.23 -5.14 28.10
CA SER A 255 1.67 -4.99 28.29
C SER A 255 2.04 -3.74 29.10
N GLU A 256 3.27 -3.69 29.61
CA GLU A 256 3.81 -2.47 30.24
C GLU A 256 3.88 -1.28 29.27
N ALA A 257 4.07 -1.53 27.98
CA ALA A 257 4.02 -0.50 26.95
C ALA A 257 2.62 0.12 26.84
N MET A 258 1.56 -0.71 26.90
CA MET A 258 0.18 -0.21 26.91
C MET A 258 -0.17 0.50 28.22
N LYS A 259 0.39 0.09 29.37
CA LYS A 259 0.24 0.84 30.64
C LYS A 259 0.93 2.20 30.59
N MET A 260 2.10 2.29 29.94
CA MET A 260 2.77 3.56 29.67
C MET A 260 1.93 4.43 28.75
N ALA A 261 1.48 3.85 27.62
CA ALA A 261 0.70 4.55 26.61
C ALA A 261 -0.60 5.13 27.20
N MET A 262 -1.35 4.35 27.98
CA MET A 262 -2.60 4.74 28.64
C MET A 262 -2.52 6.09 29.38
N LYS A 263 -1.36 6.43 29.98
CA LYS A 263 -1.16 7.69 30.71
C LYS A 263 -1.16 8.94 29.81
N THR A 264 -1.03 8.75 28.51
CA THR A 264 -0.98 9.80 27.49
C THR A 264 -2.30 9.97 26.76
N TRP A 265 -3.37 9.29 27.21
CA TRP A 265 -4.72 9.39 26.69
C TRP A 265 -5.64 9.94 27.77
N SER A 266 -6.67 10.66 27.36
CA SER A 266 -7.67 11.25 28.25
C SER A 266 -9.08 11.07 27.71
N GLY A 267 -10.09 11.20 28.58
CA GLY A 267 -11.50 10.94 28.26
C GLY A 267 -11.90 9.50 28.53
N ASP A 268 -12.99 9.04 27.92
CA ASP A 268 -13.54 7.69 28.08
C ASP A 268 -14.07 7.08 26.76
N GLN A 269 -13.81 7.75 25.62
CA GLN A 269 -14.34 7.37 24.32
C GLN A 269 -13.31 6.82 23.32
N TRP A 270 -12.00 7.11 23.45
CA TRP A 270 -11.00 6.75 22.42
C TRP A 270 -11.06 5.26 22.03
N TRP A 271 -11.27 4.37 23.01
CA TRP A 271 -11.28 2.93 22.80
C TRP A 271 -12.55 2.46 22.09
N LYS A 272 -13.65 3.21 22.15
CA LYS A 272 -14.89 2.95 21.40
C LYS A 272 -14.74 3.31 19.93
N PHE A 273 -13.97 4.36 19.65
CA PHE A 273 -13.55 4.72 18.29
C PHE A 273 -12.35 3.90 17.79
N GLY A 274 -11.83 2.96 18.61
CA GLY A 274 -10.63 2.17 18.33
C GLY A 274 -9.31 2.89 18.59
N GLY A 275 -9.26 4.23 18.52
CA GLY A 275 -8.08 5.05 18.83
C GLY A 275 -7.08 5.18 17.68
N GLY A 276 -7.12 4.31 16.68
CA GLY A 276 -6.25 4.35 15.50
C GLY A 276 -4.91 3.64 15.73
N GLY A 277 -3.84 4.19 15.18
CA GLY A 277 -2.47 3.67 15.31
C GLY A 277 -2.22 2.42 14.46
N THR A 278 -2.93 2.25 13.35
CA THR A 278 -2.77 1.10 12.46
C THR A 278 -1.38 1.08 11.82
N ALA A 279 -0.73 -0.09 11.78
CA ALA A 279 0.61 -0.28 11.21
C ALA A 279 0.51 -0.95 9.82
N TRP A 280 0.09 -0.17 8.83
CA TRP A 280 -0.43 -0.69 7.56
C TRP A 280 0.62 -0.85 6.43
N ASP A 281 1.87 -0.45 6.64
CA ASP A 281 2.90 -0.48 5.60
C ASP A 281 4.33 -0.82 6.09
N ALA A 282 5.15 0.18 6.41
CA ALA A 282 6.59 -0.04 6.55
C ALA A 282 7.00 -0.78 7.83
N MET A 283 7.94 -1.72 7.64
CA MET A 283 8.68 -2.40 8.70
C MET A 283 10.13 -2.58 8.24
N ALA A 284 11.08 -2.48 9.16
CA ALA A 284 12.51 -2.74 8.90
C ALA A 284 13.12 -3.59 10.03
N TYR A 285 14.26 -4.24 9.77
CA TYR A 285 14.90 -5.11 10.75
C TYR A 285 16.42 -4.93 10.78
N ASP A 286 16.99 -4.80 11.97
CA ASP A 286 18.43 -4.91 12.20
C ASP A 286 18.76 -6.27 12.87
N PRO A 287 19.39 -7.20 12.14
CA PRO A 287 19.80 -8.49 12.68
C PRO A 287 20.95 -8.45 13.68
N GLU A 288 21.80 -7.42 13.66
CA GLU A 288 22.90 -7.25 14.63
C GLU A 288 22.35 -6.82 15.99
N LEU A 289 21.32 -5.98 15.99
CA LEU A 289 20.65 -5.50 17.20
C LEU A 289 19.49 -6.40 17.64
N ASN A 290 19.04 -7.29 16.76
CA ASN A 290 17.79 -8.05 16.87
C ASN A 290 16.61 -7.14 17.20
N LEU A 291 16.43 -6.07 16.41
CA LEU A 291 15.35 -5.09 16.57
C LEU A 291 14.50 -5.02 15.30
N LEU A 292 13.20 -5.26 15.46
CA LEU A 292 12.17 -4.94 14.47
C LEU A 292 11.73 -3.49 14.69
N TYR A 293 11.65 -2.72 13.61
CA TYR A 293 11.10 -1.36 13.61
C TYR A 293 9.77 -1.37 12.86
N ILE A 294 8.73 -0.84 13.49
CA ILE A 294 7.41 -0.66 12.87
C ILE A 294 7.07 0.82 12.80
N GLY A 295 6.39 1.21 11.72
CA GLY A 295 5.75 2.51 11.61
C GLY A 295 4.30 2.47 12.09
N VAL A 296 3.89 3.46 12.89
CA VAL A 296 2.55 3.52 13.49
C VAL A 296 1.73 4.67 12.89
N GLY A 297 0.48 4.40 12.56
CA GLY A 297 -0.43 5.33 11.89
C GLY A 297 -1.01 6.45 12.76
N ASN A 298 -1.96 7.16 12.15
CA ASN A 298 -2.75 8.27 12.66
C ASN A 298 -3.77 7.86 13.73
N GLY A 299 -4.33 8.84 14.43
CA GLY A 299 -5.38 8.63 15.42
C GLY A 299 -6.77 8.39 14.83
N SER A 300 -7.64 7.72 15.59
CA SER A 300 -9.06 7.55 15.24
C SER A 300 -9.99 8.00 16.39
N PRO A 301 -10.88 8.99 16.16
CA PRO A 301 -10.93 9.84 14.97
C PRO A 301 -9.66 10.69 14.82
N TRP A 302 -9.48 11.34 13.67
CA TRP A 302 -8.32 12.23 13.44
C TRP A 302 -8.31 13.39 14.43
N ASN A 303 -9.48 13.98 14.70
CA ASN A 303 -9.63 15.10 15.63
C ASN A 303 -9.23 14.71 17.07
N ARG A 304 -8.08 15.22 17.54
CA ARG A 304 -7.57 14.95 18.88
C ARG A 304 -8.47 15.47 19.99
N HIS A 305 -9.29 16.49 19.73
CA HIS A 305 -10.20 17.07 20.70
C HIS A 305 -11.46 16.23 20.91
N VAL A 306 -11.80 15.37 19.96
CA VAL A 306 -12.83 14.32 20.12
C VAL A 306 -12.22 13.05 20.68
N ARG A 307 -11.08 12.63 20.10
CA ARG A 307 -10.40 11.38 20.48
C ARG A 307 -9.86 11.39 21.91
N SER A 308 -9.29 12.51 22.35
CA SER A 308 -8.58 12.64 23.64
C SER A 308 -8.74 14.07 24.19
N PRO A 309 -9.95 14.46 24.63
CA PRO A 309 -10.33 15.86 24.91
C PRO A 309 -9.50 16.56 26.00
N GLY A 310 -8.91 15.82 26.93
CA GLY A 310 -7.98 16.36 27.95
C GLY A 310 -6.54 16.48 27.46
N GLY A 311 -6.29 16.24 26.17
CA GLY A 311 -4.96 16.22 25.55
C GLY A 311 -4.19 14.93 25.83
N GLY A 312 -2.86 15.06 25.81
CA GLY A 312 -1.91 13.96 25.94
C GLY A 312 -1.33 13.51 24.60
N ASP A 313 -0.11 12.95 24.63
CA ASP A 313 0.64 12.57 23.43
C ASP A 313 -0.02 11.46 22.59
N ASN A 314 -0.99 10.74 23.14
CA ASN A 314 -1.68 9.62 22.51
C ASN A 314 -0.72 8.55 21.98
N LEU A 315 0.18 8.04 22.81
CA LEU A 315 1.12 7.00 22.40
C LEU A 315 0.39 5.71 21.98
N PHE A 316 0.85 4.99 20.97
CA PHE A 316 2.02 5.25 20.11
C PHE A 316 1.63 5.81 18.73
N LEU A 317 0.58 6.65 18.62
CA LEU A 317 0.21 7.27 17.34
C LEU A 317 1.40 7.99 16.69
N SER A 318 1.46 7.99 15.35
CA SER A 318 2.50 8.65 14.54
C SER A 318 3.91 8.41 15.10
N SER A 319 4.27 7.15 15.34
CA SER A 319 5.55 6.79 15.96
C SER A 319 6.32 5.74 15.16
N ILE A 320 7.64 5.79 15.30
CA ILE A 320 8.53 4.66 15.04
C ILE A 320 8.65 3.88 16.34
N VAL A 321 8.36 2.59 16.33
CA VAL A 321 8.46 1.72 17.51
C VAL A 321 9.43 0.59 17.24
N ALA A 322 10.40 0.40 18.13
CA ALA A 322 11.32 -0.73 18.11
C ALA A 322 10.83 -1.85 19.04
N LEU A 323 10.76 -3.06 18.50
CA LEU A 323 10.30 -4.26 19.17
C LEU A 323 11.37 -5.35 19.12
N ASP A 324 11.34 -6.21 20.13
CA ASP A 324 11.96 -7.52 20.08
C ASP A 324 11.21 -8.40 19.05
N PRO A 325 11.83 -8.86 17.96
CA PRO A 325 11.13 -9.61 16.91
C PRO A 325 10.67 -10.99 17.39
N ASP A 326 11.30 -11.56 18.41
CA ASP A 326 10.99 -12.90 18.89
C ASP A 326 9.83 -12.91 19.90
N THR A 327 9.62 -11.79 20.60
CA THR A 327 8.64 -11.70 21.71
C THR A 327 7.62 -10.58 21.57
N GLY A 328 7.78 -9.66 20.62
CA GLY A 328 6.93 -8.46 20.48
C GLY A 328 7.12 -7.43 21.59
N LYS A 329 8.13 -7.60 22.46
CA LYS A 329 8.37 -6.70 23.59
C LYS A 329 8.91 -5.36 23.11
N TYR A 330 8.25 -4.29 23.53
CA TYR A 330 8.69 -2.91 23.36
C TYR A 330 10.14 -2.67 23.84
N LYS A 331 10.91 -1.89 23.07
CA LYS A 331 12.29 -1.47 23.40
C LYS A 331 12.39 0.04 23.53
N TRP A 332 12.05 0.76 22.47
CA TRP A 332 12.04 2.22 22.43
C TRP A 332 11.01 2.69 21.38
N HIS A 333 10.64 3.97 21.43
CA HIS A 333 9.91 4.64 20.35
C HIS A 333 10.42 6.07 20.15
N TYR A 334 10.13 6.62 18.98
CA TYR A 334 10.20 8.05 18.70
C TYR A 334 8.88 8.48 18.04
N GLN A 335 8.21 9.46 18.62
CA GLN A 335 6.92 9.95 18.13
C GLN A 335 7.13 11.16 17.22
N THR A 336 6.86 11.00 15.93
CA THR A 336 7.09 12.05 14.92
C THR A 336 6.05 13.16 15.01
N THR A 337 4.82 12.83 15.42
CA THR A 337 3.70 13.78 15.58
C THR A 337 2.95 13.47 16.88
N PRO A 338 3.36 14.04 18.03
CA PRO A 338 2.62 13.91 19.28
C PRO A 338 1.19 14.40 19.15
N ALA A 339 0.25 13.63 19.70
CA ALA A 339 -1.18 13.94 19.65
C ALA A 339 -1.68 14.25 18.21
N ASP A 340 -1.31 13.41 17.24
CA ASP A 340 -1.69 13.56 15.82
C ASP A 340 -3.14 14.04 15.63
N ASN A 341 -3.31 15.02 14.75
CA ASN A 341 -4.57 15.71 14.51
C ASN A 341 -4.87 15.91 13.01
N TRP A 342 -4.07 15.33 12.11
CA TRP A 342 -4.10 15.69 10.68
C TRP A 342 -3.95 14.48 9.77
N ASP A 343 -4.18 13.27 10.27
CA ASP A 343 -3.87 12.03 9.55
C ASP A 343 -2.36 11.92 9.23
N TYR A 344 -1.51 12.32 10.17
CA TYR A 344 -0.06 12.12 10.03
C TYR A 344 0.33 10.76 10.57
N THR A 345 0.41 9.81 9.65
CA THR A 345 1.01 8.50 9.89
C THR A 345 2.53 8.59 9.97
N ALA A 346 3.15 7.64 10.67
CA ALA A 346 4.58 7.32 10.57
C ALA A 346 4.80 5.90 10.01
N THR A 347 3.93 5.49 9.08
CA THR A 347 3.96 4.17 8.42
C THR A 347 4.78 4.16 7.13
N GLN A 348 5.36 5.30 6.76
CA GLN A 348 6.17 5.49 5.56
C GLN A 348 7.48 4.70 5.65
N SER A 349 8.10 4.47 4.49
CA SER A 349 9.37 3.72 4.35
C SER A 349 10.39 4.03 5.45
N ILE A 350 10.86 2.98 6.13
CA ILE A 350 11.89 3.04 7.18
C ILE A 350 13.18 2.48 6.60
N ILE A 351 14.20 3.31 6.38
CA ILE A 351 15.50 2.88 5.84
C ILE A 351 16.54 2.80 6.95
N LEU A 352 17.25 1.67 7.05
CA LEU A 352 18.40 1.53 7.95
C LEU A 352 19.70 1.77 7.19
N ALA A 353 20.58 2.61 7.71
CA ALA A 353 21.88 2.91 7.11
C ALA A 353 22.93 3.20 8.18
N ASP A 354 24.21 3.10 7.81
CA ASP A 354 25.31 3.54 8.65
C ASP A 354 25.87 4.84 8.05
N LEU A 355 25.80 5.94 8.79
CA LEU A 355 26.17 7.29 8.32
C LEU A 355 27.30 7.87 9.19
N SER A 356 28.17 8.66 8.56
CA SER A 356 29.16 9.47 9.29
C SER A 356 28.55 10.82 9.67
N ILE A 357 28.15 10.97 10.92
CA ILE A 357 27.57 12.21 11.49
C ILE A 357 28.55 12.77 12.51
N ASP A 358 28.95 14.04 12.36
CA ASP A 358 29.96 14.70 13.19
C ASP A 358 31.28 13.91 13.33
N GLY A 359 31.71 13.28 12.24
CA GLY A 359 32.91 12.44 12.20
C GLY A 359 32.79 11.10 12.95
N LYS A 360 31.60 10.73 13.43
CA LYS A 360 31.31 9.45 14.09
C LYS A 360 30.43 8.58 13.21
N GLN A 361 30.74 7.30 13.12
CA GLN A 361 29.86 6.34 12.48
C GLN A 361 28.64 6.07 13.38
N ARG A 362 27.45 6.31 12.84
CA ARG A 362 26.16 6.13 13.51
C ARG A 362 25.34 5.09 12.77
N LYS A 363 24.79 4.15 13.52
CA LYS A 363 23.79 3.20 13.05
C LYS A 363 22.44 3.91 13.09
N VAL A 364 21.97 4.40 11.94
CA VAL A 364 20.75 5.21 11.86
C VAL A 364 19.57 4.48 11.24
N LEU A 365 18.39 5.00 11.56
CA LEU A 365 17.11 4.80 10.90
C LEU A 365 16.71 6.16 10.30
N MET A 366 16.23 6.14 9.06
CA MET A 366 15.77 7.31 8.32
C MET A 366 14.31 7.15 7.94
N GLN A 367 13.50 8.20 8.12
CA GLN A 367 12.10 8.20 7.69
C GLN A 367 11.66 9.61 7.24
N ALA A 368 10.90 9.68 6.16
CA ALA A 368 10.17 10.87 5.71
C ALA A 368 8.66 10.61 5.84
N PRO A 369 8.05 10.72 7.04
CA PRO A 369 6.61 10.51 7.22
C PRO A 369 5.75 11.61 6.57
N LYS A 370 4.42 11.45 6.64
CA LYS A 370 3.45 12.39 6.05
C LYS A 370 3.64 13.85 6.51
N ASN A 371 4.15 14.07 7.71
CA ASN A 371 4.19 15.38 8.35
C ASN A 371 5.19 16.39 7.74
N GLY A 372 6.04 15.98 6.79
CA GLY A 372 6.94 16.87 6.05
C GLY A 372 8.32 17.08 6.66
N PHE A 373 8.65 16.40 7.75
CA PHE A 373 10.00 16.36 8.32
C PHE A 373 10.73 15.06 7.94
N PHE A 374 12.03 15.16 7.69
CA PHE A 374 12.91 14.02 7.45
C PHE A 374 13.69 13.73 8.72
N TYR A 375 13.49 12.55 9.29
CA TYR A 375 14.10 12.18 10.57
C TYR A 375 15.30 11.28 10.37
N VAL A 376 16.39 11.57 11.09
CA VAL A 376 17.52 10.64 11.29
C VAL A 376 17.60 10.31 12.77
N ILE A 377 17.48 9.03 13.10
CA ILE A 377 17.37 8.52 14.47
C ILE A 377 18.43 7.43 14.69
N ASP A 378 19.08 7.40 15.85
CA ASP A 378 19.93 6.27 16.23
C ASP A 378 19.07 5.02 16.43
N ARG A 379 19.21 4.04 15.55
CA ARG A 379 18.32 2.87 15.54
C ARG A 379 18.54 1.92 16.71
N LYS A 380 19.60 2.10 17.49
CA LYS A 380 19.86 1.32 18.71
C LYS A 380 19.07 1.87 19.89
N THR A 381 18.96 3.19 20.01
CA THR A 381 18.46 3.86 21.22
C THR A 381 17.14 4.61 21.03
N GLY A 382 16.78 4.96 19.79
CA GLY A 382 15.67 5.87 19.50
C GLY A 382 16.01 7.35 19.66
N GLU A 383 17.30 7.69 19.86
CA GLU A 383 17.77 9.06 19.98
C GLU A 383 17.59 9.81 18.65
N LEU A 384 16.90 10.95 18.67
CA LEU A 384 16.82 11.84 17.52
C LEU A 384 18.19 12.48 17.24
N LEU A 385 18.68 12.38 16.01
CA LEU A 385 19.94 12.98 15.58
C LEU A 385 19.71 14.27 14.78
N SER A 386 18.69 14.28 13.92
CA SER A 386 18.27 15.46 13.18
C SER A 386 16.84 15.30 12.65
N ALA A 387 16.16 16.45 12.46
CA ALA A 387 14.85 16.51 11.83
C ALA A 387 14.63 17.86 11.13
N GLU A 388 14.68 17.88 9.80
CA GLU A 388 14.43 19.08 8.99
C GLU A 388 13.29 18.89 8.00
N LYS A 389 12.69 20.00 7.56
CA LYS A 389 11.61 19.96 6.58
C LYS A 389 12.16 19.56 5.20
N PHE A 390 11.64 18.49 4.63
CA PHE A 390 11.90 18.10 3.23
C PHE A 390 10.80 18.59 2.27
N ALA A 391 9.70 19.11 2.81
CA ALA A 391 8.57 19.65 2.08
C ALA A 391 7.99 20.87 2.82
N PRO A 392 7.19 21.72 2.15
CA PRO A 392 6.39 22.73 2.83
C PRO A 392 5.53 22.10 3.94
N ALA A 393 5.60 22.67 5.15
CA ALA A 393 4.81 22.24 6.29
C ALA A 393 4.49 23.45 7.17
N ASN A 394 3.20 23.70 7.43
CA ASN A 394 2.72 24.85 8.22
C ASN A 394 2.19 24.46 9.60
N TRP A 395 2.03 23.16 9.89
CA TRP A 395 1.54 22.65 11.17
C TRP A 395 2.55 22.78 12.31
N ALA A 396 3.85 22.76 12.01
CA ALA A 396 4.93 22.99 12.95
C ALA A 396 6.01 23.85 12.32
N SER A 397 6.68 24.66 13.14
CA SER A 397 7.77 25.54 12.69
C SER A 397 9.06 24.77 12.47
N HIS A 398 9.44 23.92 13.43
CA HIS A 398 10.63 23.07 13.44
C HIS A 398 10.43 21.92 14.46
N VAL A 399 11.40 21.01 14.55
CA VAL A 399 11.54 20.10 15.68
C VAL A 399 12.56 20.68 16.66
N ASP A 400 12.14 20.92 17.90
CA ASP A 400 13.03 21.36 18.96
C ASP A 400 13.98 20.22 19.32
N MET A 401 15.28 20.42 19.09
CA MET A 401 16.29 19.37 19.27
C MET A 401 16.68 19.11 20.73
N GLU A 402 16.29 19.97 21.68
CA GLU A 402 16.50 19.72 23.12
C GLU A 402 15.46 18.72 23.64
N THR A 403 14.22 18.85 23.17
CA THR A 403 13.09 18.01 23.57
C THR A 403 12.83 16.85 22.61
N GLY A 404 13.29 16.97 21.36
CA GLY A 404 12.97 16.07 20.26
C GLY A 404 11.51 16.21 19.77
N ARG A 405 10.85 17.35 20.04
CA ARG A 405 9.41 17.52 19.78
C ARG A 405 9.12 18.61 18.74
N PRO A 406 8.14 18.41 17.85
CA PRO A 406 7.67 19.47 16.96
C PRO A 406 7.14 20.68 17.74
N VAL A 407 7.51 21.88 17.32
CA VAL A 407 6.93 23.13 17.82
C VAL A 407 5.73 23.48 16.93
N GLU A 408 4.55 23.03 17.37
CA GLU A 408 3.29 23.22 16.66
C GLU A 408 2.94 24.70 16.44
N ASN A 409 2.36 25.00 15.29
CA ASN A 409 1.77 26.27 14.95
C ASN A 409 0.29 26.29 15.40
N PRO A 410 -0.12 27.18 16.30
CA PRO A 410 -1.51 27.25 16.78
C PRO A 410 -2.54 27.47 15.67
N GLU A 411 -2.17 28.07 14.54
CA GLU A 411 -3.09 28.27 13.40
C GLU A 411 -3.43 26.97 12.64
N ALA A 412 -2.70 25.88 12.90
CA ALA A 412 -3.01 24.57 12.35
C ALA A 412 -3.92 23.72 13.26
N ASP A 413 -4.20 24.19 14.47
CA ASP A 413 -5.22 23.56 15.32
C ASP A 413 -6.62 23.97 14.85
N TRP A 414 -7.44 22.98 14.53
CA TRP A 414 -8.76 23.15 13.91
C TRP A 414 -9.90 22.79 14.87
N LYS A 415 -9.67 22.96 16.18
CA LYS A 415 -10.66 22.71 17.22
C LYS A 415 -11.94 23.53 17.06
N ASP A 416 -11.77 24.85 17.00
CA ASP A 416 -12.88 25.82 17.11
C ASP A 416 -13.18 26.52 15.77
N LYS A 417 -12.27 26.43 14.80
CA LYS A 417 -12.37 27.06 13.48
C LYS A 417 -11.70 26.17 12.42
N PRO A 418 -12.13 26.25 11.15
CA PRO A 418 -11.42 25.54 10.09
C PRO A 418 -9.98 26.00 9.89
N ALA A 419 -9.10 25.11 9.45
CA ALA A 419 -7.71 25.40 9.15
C ALA A 419 -7.25 24.78 7.83
N MET A 420 -6.47 25.53 7.06
CA MET A 420 -5.75 25.00 5.90
C MET A 420 -4.34 24.57 6.32
N VAL A 421 -4.09 23.27 6.28
CA VAL A 421 -2.88 22.65 6.82
C VAL A 421 -2.10 21.96 5.71
N SER A 422 -0.79 22.11 5.72
CA SER A 422 0.17 21.44 4.85
C SER A 422 1.16 20.65 5.73
N PRO A 423 1.47 19.38 5.39
CA PRO A 423 1.11 18.69 4.14
C PRO A 423 -0.34 18.16 4.00
N GLY A 424 -1.14 18.18 5.06
CA GLY A 424 -2.50 17.60 5.04
C GLY A 424 -2.51 16.06 4.95
N ALA A 425 -3.69 15.44 4.87
CA ALA A 425 -3.89 14.00 5.08
C ALA A 425 -3.15 13.09 4.06
N ILE A 426 -2.99 13.55 2.81
CA ILE A 426 -2.22 12.81 1.79
C ILE A 426 -0.70 12.86 2.06
N GLY A 427 -0.23 13.82 2.86
CA GLY A 427 1.12 13.90 3.38
C GLY A 427 2.16 14.40 2.38
N ALA A 428 3.32 14.81 2.90
CA ALA A 428 4.47 15.21 2.10
C ALA A 428 5.19 14.04 1.43
N HIS A 429 4.96 12.83 1.94
CA HIS A 429 5.39 11.55 1.39
C HIS A 429 4.47 10.50 1.99
N ASN A 430 4.00 9.56 1.16
CA ASN A 430 3.05 8.53 1.56
C ASN A 430 3.69 7.14 1.41
N TRP A 431 2.92 6.11 1.10
CA TRP A 431 3.40 4.73 1.03
C TRP A 431 4.40 4.44 -0.10
N GLN A 432 4.45 5.28 -1.14
CA GLN A 432 5.32 5.07 -2.29
C GLN A 432 6.79 4.99 -1.83
N PRO A 433 7.49 3.86 -2.00
CA PRO A 433 8.75 3.68 -1.31
C PRO A 433 9.83 4.69 -1.68
N MET A 434 10.62 5.14 -0.70
CA MET A 434 11.88 5.85 -0.96
C MET A 434 13.05 4.85 -1.07
N SER A 435 14.18 5.28 -1.60
CA SER A 435 15.40 4.46 -1.70
C SER A 435 16.63 5.25 -1.27
N TYR A 436 17.66 4.57 -0.78
CA TYR A 436 18.93 5.18 -0.35
C TYR A 436 20.08 4.59 -1.14
N ASN A 437 20.91 5.45 -1.76
CA ASN A 437 22.11 4.99 -2.47
C ASN A 437 23.37 5.26 -1.62
N PRO A 438 24.06 4.22 -1.13
CA PRO A 438 25.26 4.39 -0.30
C PRO A 438 26.46 5.00 -1.05
N GLN A 439 26.47 5.00 -2.38
CA GLN A 439 27.55 5.60 -3.18
C GLN A 439 27.41 7.13 -3.26
N THR A 440 26.18 7.64 -3.34
CA THR A 440 25.90 9.08 -3.37
C THR A 440 25.67 9.64 -1.96
N GLY A 441 25.26 8.79 -1.02
CA GLY A 441 24.82 9.18 0.31
C GLY A 441 23.43 9.81 0.32
N LEU A 442 22.67 9.76 -0.79
CA LEU A 442 21.39 10.45 -0.93
C LEU A 442 20.20 9.49 -0.76
N VAL A 443 19.09 10.04 -0.26
CA VAL A 443 17.78 9.39 -0.21
C VAL A 443 16.89 10.00 -1.28
N TYR A 444 16.23 9.16 -2.09
CA TYR A 444 15.36 9.58 -3.19
C TYR A 444 13.90 9.43 -2.80
N ILE A 445 13.22 10.54 -2.58
CA ILE A 445 11.90 10.63 -1.96
C ILE A 445 10.87 11.05 -3.02
N PRO A 446 9.77 10.31 -3.20
CA PRO A 446 8.56 10.77 -3.87
C PRO A 446 7.86 11.86 -3.03
N GLN A 447 8.39 13.08 -3.08
CA GLN A 447 7.89 14.20 -2.28
C GLN A 447 6.62 14.79 -2.93
N GLN A 448 5.70 15.23 -2.07
CA GLN A 448 4.41 15.81 -2.42
C GLN A 448 4.25 17.15 -1.69
N GLU A 449 3.93 18.19 -2.43
CA GLU A 449 3.37 19.42 -1.88
C GLU A 449 1.86 19.23 -1.87
N ALA A 450 1.28 19.19 -0.68
CA ALA A 450 -0.13 18.91 -0.47
C ALA A 450 -0.69 19.81 0.64
N VAL A 451 -2.00 19.99 0.60
CA VAL A 451 -2.76 20.77 1.58
C VAL A 451 -4.06 20.03 1.89
N ALA A 452 -4.61 20.27 3.07
CA ALA A 452 -5.96 19.85 3.42
C ALA A 452 -6.67 20.97 4.18
N TYR A 453 -7.98 21.07 3.95
CA TYR A 453 -8.87 21.95 4.70
C TYR A 453 -9.58 21.10 5.75
N TYR A 454 -9.29 21.35 7.03
CA TYR A 454 -9.92 20.67 8.15
C TYR A 454 -10.99 21.57 8.75
N GLU A 455 -12.20 21.06 8.88
CA GLU A 455 -13.31 21.71 9.56
C GLU A 455 -13.87 20.75 10.62
N PRO A 456 -13.99 21.18 11.89
CA PRO A 456 -14.41 20.29 12.98
C PRO A 456 -15.83 19.78 12.79
N ASP A 457 -15.99 18.47 13.03
CA ASP A 457 -17.27 17.86 13.30
C ASP A 457 -17.22 17.24 14.71
N LEU A 458 -18.11 17.70 15.57
CA LEU A 458 -18.15 17.34 17.00
C LEU A 458 -19.35 16.45 17.35
N ASP A 459 -20.14 16.02 16.36
CA ASP A 459 -21.31 15.17 16.59
C ASP A 459 -20.95 13.73 16.95
N GLU A 460 -20.97 13.36 18.23
CA GLU A 460 -20.47 12.06 18.75
C GLU A 460 -21.12 10.76 18.21
N ASP A 461 -22.11 10.83 17.31
CA ASP A 461 -22.82 9.66 16.74
C ASP A 461 -22.04 9.04 15.56
N PHE A 462 -20.78 8.69 15.82
CA PHE A 462 -19.77 8.26 14.84
C PHE A 462 -19.54 6.74 14.83
N SER A 463 -20.59 5.92 15.00
CA SER A 463 -20.42 4.46 15.08
C SER A 463 -20.95 3.74 13.85
N GLY A 464 -20.24 2.69 13.39
CA GLY A 464 -20.75 1.78 12.37
C GLY A 464 -19.68 1.24 11.42
N LYS A 465 -19.73 -0.06 11.16
CA LYS A 465 -18.84 -0.73 10.21
C LYS A 465 -18.93 -0.10 8.81
N GLY A 466 -17.79 0.18 8.20
CA GLY A 466 -17.71 0.69 6.84
C GLY A 466 -18.07 2.18 6.71
N ASN A 467 -18.15 2.91 7.82
CA ASN A 467 -18.33 4.35 7.85
C ASN A 467 -16.99 5.03 8.16
N TRP A 468 -16.76 6.20 7.56
CA TRP A 468 -15.58 7.01 7.83
C TRP A 468 -15.82 7.88 9.07
N HIS A 469 -14.84 7.94 9.96
CA HIS A 469 -14.90 8.59 11.26
C HIS A 469 -13.65 9.44 11.50
N MET A 470 -13.62 10.62 10.87
CA MET A 470 -12.46 11.52 10.93
C MET A 470 -12.58 12.57 12.04
N GLY A 471 -13.79 12.81 12.57
CA GLY A 471 -14.05 13.93 13.49
C GLY A 471 -13.94 15.29 12.79
N SER A 472 -14.14 15.31 11.46
CA SER A 472 -14.16 16.48 10.59
C SER A 472 -15.37 16.42 9.68
N GLN A 473 -15.81 17.57 9.18
CA GLN A 473 -16.81 17.63 8.13
C GLN A 473 -16.32 16.85 6.88
N PRO A 474 -17.24 16.29 6.07
CA PRO A 474 -16.88 15.63 4.81
C PRO A 474 -16.06 16.55 3.92
N ILE A 475 -15.12 15.96 3.17
CA ILE A 475 -14.25 16.73 2.26
C ILE A 475 -15.11 17.44 1.22
N ALA A 476 -15.19 18.77 1.32
CA ALA A 476 -15.93 19.60 0.40
C ALA A 476 -14.96 20.34 -0.53
N LEU A 477 -14.82 19.85 -1.76
CA LEU A 477 -14.11 20.57 -2.82
C LEU A 477 -15.00 21.67 -3.42
N PRO A 478 -14.44 22.65 -4.15
CA PRO A 478 -15.24 23.54 -4.97
C PRO A 478 -16.02 22.77 -6.06
N GLU A 479 -17.30 23.14 -6.28
CA GLU A 479 -18.08 22.62 -7.42
C GLU A 479 -17.76 23.36 -8.73
N ASN A 480 -17.27 24.60 -8.62
CA ASN A 480 -16.83 25.43 -9.73
C ASN A 480 -15.46 24.94 -10.24
N GLN A 481 -15.31 24.78 -11.55
CA GLN A 481 -14.10 24.22 -12.15
C GLN A 481 -12.88 25.15 -12.11
N GLU A 482 -13.09 26.47 -12.19
CA GLU A 482 -12.00 27.44 -12.09
C GLU A 482 -11.40 27.42 -10.67
N GLU A 483 -12.27 27.40 -9.65
CA GLU A 483 -11.84 27.23 -8.26
C GLU A 483 -11.16 25.89 -8.02
N LEU A 484 -11.73 24.78 -8.54
CA LEU A 484 -11.12 23.45 -8.43
C LEU A 484 -9.74 23.41 -9.09
N SER A 485 -9.58 24.04 -10.26
CA SER A 485 -8.29 24.15 -10.95
C SER A 485 -7.26 24.92 -10.13
N GLY A 486 -7.70 25.96 -9.41
CA GLY A 486 -6.88 26.66 -8.44
C GLY A 486 -6.38 25.74 -7.31
N PHE A 487 -7.26 24.90 -6.77
CA PHE A 487 -6.89 23.88 -5.77
C PHE A 487 -5.95 22.81 -6.34
N GLN A 488 -6.21 22.29 -7.55
CA GLN A 488 -5.30 21.37 -8.24
C GLN A 488 -3.89 21.95 -8.37
N GLY A 489 -3.78 23.26 -8.62
CA GLY A 489 -2.50 23.98 -8.69
C GLY A 489 -1.70 23.99 -7.39
N MET A 490 -2.33 23.75 -6.23
CA MET A 490 -1.66 23.64 -4.93
C MET A 490 -0.97 22.30 -4.73
N TYR A 491 -1.25 21.30 -5.57
CA TYR A 491 -0.65 19.97 -5.47
C TYR A 491 0.47 19.82 -6.50
N LYS A 492 1.70 19.63 -6.00
CA LYS A 492 2.90 19.46 -6.84
C LYS A 492 3.71 18.27 -6.36
N GLY A 493 4.09 17.39 -7.28
CA GLY A 493 4.97 16.27 -6.97
C GLY A 493 6.41 16.62 -7.27
N ASN A 494 7.36 16.00 -6.56
CA ASN A 494 8.77 16.08 -6.87
C ASN A 494 9.44 14.72 -6.63
N LEU A 495 10.43 14.36 -7.44
CA LEU A 495 11.49 13.44 -7.03
C LEU A 495 12.57 14.25 -6.33
N LEU A 496 12.68 14.10 -5.02
CA LEU A 496 13.64 14.83 -4.20
C LEU A 496 14.83 13.92 -3.88
N ALA A 497 16.04 14.37 -4.18
CA ALA A 497 17.25 13.77 -3.63
C ALA A 497 17.69 14.53 -2.39
N TRP A 498 17.56 13.89 -1.24
CA TRP A 498 17.84 14.44 0.07
C TRP A 498 19.17 13.93 0.62
N ASP A 499 20.02 14.83 1.12
CA ASP A 499 21.22 14.47 1.87
C ASP A 499 20.85 14.32 3.35
N PRO A 500 20.81 13.09 3.91
CA PRO A 500 20.39 12.86 5.29
C PRO A 500 21.41 13.37 6.31
N VAL A 501 22.68 13.53 5.93
CA VAL A 501 23.74 14.03 6.83
C VAL A 501 23.67 15.54 6.94
N LYS A 502 23.52 16.23 5.80
CA LYS A 502 23.41 17.68 5.76
C LYS A 502 22.01 18.22 6.03
N GLN A 503 20.99 17.36 5.93
CA GLN A 503 19.58 17.73 6.02
C GLN A 503 19.19 18.80 4.98
N GLU A 504 19.65 18.61 3.75
CA GLU A 504 19.36 19.53 2.65
C GLU A 504 19.05 18.78 1.35
N GLU A 505 18.37 19.46 0.44
CA GLU A 505 18.17 18.98 -0.91
C GLU A 505 19.48 19.04 -1.71
N ALA A 506 19.84 17.92 -2.35
CA ALA A 506 20.90 17.87 -3.35
C ALA A 506 20.39 18.29 -4.74
N TRP A 507 19.19 17.81 -5.11
CA TRP A 507 18.49 18.18 -6.35
C TRP A 507 17.01 17.74 -6.29
N ARG A 508 16.17 18.30 -7.17
CA ARG A 508 14.79 17.84 -7.37
C ARG A 508 14.41 17.75 -8.86
N GLN A 509 13.46 16.88 -9.18
CA GLN A 509 12.76 16.86 -10.47
C GLN A 509 11.25 17.11 -10.22
N PRO A 510 10.66 18.17 -10.78
CA PRO A 510 9.25 18.51 -10.56
C PRO A 510 8.31 17.69 -11.43
N PHE A 511 7.09 17.48 -10.92
CA PHE A 511 5.96 16.85 -11.59
C PHE A 511 4.70 17.71 -11.46
N ASP A 512 3.80 17.60 -12.44
CA ASP A 512 2.61 18.46 -12.53
C ASP A 512 1.61 18.24 -11.39
N THR A 513 1.61 17.04 -10.80
CA THR A 513 0.76 16.62 -9.68
C THR A 513 1.51 15.64 -8.76
N ILE A 514 0.90 15.33 -7.62
CA ILE A 514 1.42 14.42 -6.59
C ILE A 514 1.16 12.94 -6.95
N TRP A 515 1.35 12.04 -5.98
CA TRP A 515 1.04 10.60 -6.12
C TRP A 515 1.92 9.87 -7.16
N ASN A 516 3.12 10.39 -7.42
CA ASN A 516 4.16 9.73 -8.22
C ASN A 516 4.72 8.52 -7.48
N GLY A 517 5.30 7.59 -8.22
CA GLY A 517 5.65 6.28 -7.68
C GLY A 517 6.91 6.22 -6.84
N GLY A 518 7.10 5.05 -6.22
CA GLY A 518 8.28 4.76 -5.43
C GLY A 518 9.58 4.76 -6.23
N THR A 519 10.71 4.79 -5.54
CA THR A 519 12.04 4.85 -6.15
C THR A 519 12.82 3.55 -5.97
N LEU A 520 13.71 3.29 -6.93
CA LEU A 520 14.76 2.28 -6.88
C LEU A 520 16.08 2.96 -7.19
N SER A 521 17.13 2.70 -6.41
CA SER A 521 18.48 3.16 -6.73
C SER A 521 19.41 1.98 -7.04
N THR A 522 20.42 2.21 -7.90
CA THR A 522 21.36 1.15 -8.32
C THR A 522 22.82 1.60 -8.28
N ALA A 523 23.75 0.64 -8.28
CA ALA A 523 25.19 0.87 -8.41
C ALA A 523 25.61 1.47 -9.75
N GLY A 524 24.75 1.39 -10.78
CA GLY A 524 24.94 2.03 -12.08
C GLY A 524 24.75 3.55 -12.08
N GLU A 525 24.72 4.18 -10.90
CA GLU A 525 24.43 5.61 -10.68
C GLU A 525 23.06 6.06 -11.21
N LEU A 526 22.05 5.20 -11.07
CA LEU A 526 20.69 5.46 -11.52
C LEU A 526 19.67 5.50 -10.38
N VAL A 527 18.61 6.28 -10.60
CA VAL A 527 17.36 6.24 -9.83
C VAL A 527 16.22 6.03 -10.81
N PHE A 528 15.41 5.00 -10.59
CA PHE A 528 14.20 4.73 -11.35
C PHE A 528 12.97 5.16 -10.57
N GLN A 529 11.98 5.74 -11.27
CA GLN A 529 10.70 6.13 -10.67
C GLN A 529 9.56 6.07 -11.70
N GLY A 530 8.39 5.63 -11.25
CA GLY A 530 7.14 5.81 -11.95
C GLY A 530 6.52 7.19 -11.72
N THR A 531 5.76 7.72 -12.66
CA THR A 531 5.10 9.03 -12.54
C THR A 531 3.59 8.91 -12.62
N ALA A 532 2.88 9.86 -12.00
CA ALA A 532 1.42 9.94 -12.02
C ALA A 532 0.88 10.11 -13.45
N ASP A 533 1.62 10.80 -14.32
CA ASP A 533 1.28 11.02 -15.73
C ASP A 533 1.58 9.82 -16.67
N GLY A 534 1.83 8.65 -16.09
CA GLY A 534 1.91 7.38 -16.81
C GLY A 534 3.21 7.17 -17.56
N ARG A 535 4.34 7.57 -16.95
CA ARG A 535 5.69 7.26 -17.44
C ARG A 535 6.47 6.44 -16.41
N PHE A 536 7.48 5.74 -16.90
CA PHE A 536 8.52 5.13 -16.10
C PHE A 536 9.86 5.72 -16.54
N VAL A 537 10.62 6.28 -15.60
CA VAL A 537 11.73 7.19 -15.87
C VAL A 537 12.98 6.74 -15.13
N ALA A 538 14.14 6.92 -15.75
CA ALA A 538 15.44 6.75 -15.11
C ALA A 538 16.20 8.08 -15.09
N TYR A 539 16.76 8.41 -13.94
CA TYR A 539 17.51 9.62 -13.67
C TYR A 539 18.94 9.28 -13.25
N ASN A 540 19.87 10.20 -13.51
CA ASN A 540 21.18 10.16 -12.89
C ASN A 540 21.05 10.37 -11.38
N ALA A 541 21.58 9.44 -10.58
CA ALA A 541 21.46 9.44 -9.13
C ALA A 541 22.12 10.65 -8.44
N LYS A 542 23.13 11.27 -9.06
CA LYS A 542 23.88 12.41 -8.49
C LYS A 542 23.30 13.77 -8.90
N THR A 543 22.79 13.88 -10.13
CA THR A 543 22.41 15.18 -10.72
C THR A 543 20.92 15.34 -10.93
N GLY A 544 20.16 14.24 -10.90
CA GLY A 544 18.74 14.24 -11.23
C GLY A 544 18.46 14.35 -12.74
N GLU A 545 19.47 14.34 -13.60
CA GLU A 545 19.27 14.42 -15.06
C GLU A 545 18.42 13.24 -15.56
N LYS A 546 17.36 13.50 -16.33
CA LYS A 546 16.56 12.45 -16.98
C LYS A 546 17.36 11.81 -18.11
N LEU A 547 17.63 10.50 -18.00
CA LEU A 547 18.44 9.76 -18.97
C LEU A 547 17.61 8.85 -19.89
N TRP A 548 16.45 8.41 -19.42
CA TRP A 548 15.56 7.52 -20.16
C TRP A 548 14.12 7.64 -19.66
N GLU A 549 13.14 7.43 -20.53
CA GLU A 549 11.73 7.31 -20.15
C GLU A 549 10.97 6.38 -21.10
N HIS A 550 9.89 5.79 -20.60
CA HIS A 550 8.95 4.97 -21.35
C HIS A 550 7.51 5.22 -20.90
N ARG A 551 6.54 5.20 -21.81
CA ARG A 551 5.11 5.32 -21.45
C ARG A 551 4.59 4.02 -20.84
N ALA A 552 3.78 4.12 -19.80
CA ALA A 552 3.27 2.97 -19.03
C ALA A 552 1.76 2.72 -19.22
N ASN A 553 1.10 3.48 -20.11
CA ASN A 553 -0.36 3.53 -20.35
C ASN A 553 -1.23 3.99 -19.16
N SER A 554 -0.75 3.84 -17.93
CA SER A 554 -1.42 4.23 -16.69
C SER A 554 -0.41 4.84 -15.74
N GLY A 555 -0.88 5.64 -14.77
CA GLY A 555 -0.04 6.15 -13.68
C GLY A 555 0.70 5.03 -12.94
N VAL A 556 1.95 5.28 -12.57
CA VAL A 556 2.85 4.29 -11.97
C VAL A 556 3.21 4.74 -10.55
N MET A 557 2.69 4.02 -9.55
CA MET A 557 2.80 4.39 -8.13
C MET A 557 3.71 3.44 -7.34
N ALA A 558 3.79 2.17 -7.74
CA ALA A 558 4.57 1.16 -7.03
C ALA A 558 6.08 1.44 -7.07
N GLY A 559 6.81 0.94 -6.07
CA GLY A 559 8.26 0.94 -6.06
C GLY A 559 8.83 -0.06 -7.10
N PRO A 560 9.71 0.37 -8.03
CA PRO A 560 10.39 -0.52 -8.96
C PRO A 560 11.37 -1.46 -8.24
N MET A 561 11.75 -2.53 -8.92
CA MET A 561 12.79 -3.47 -8.47
C MET A 561 13.63 -3.95 -9.66
N THR A 562 14.81 -4.52 -9.38
CA THR A 562 15.71 -5.03 -10.43
C THR A 562 16.33 -6.35 -9.99
N TYR A 563 16.64 -7.21 -10.96
CA TYR A 563 17.14 -8.57 -10.76
C TYR A 563 17.98 -9.00 -11.98
N THR A 564 18.66 -10.15 -11.88
CA THR A 564 19.34 -10.77 -13.03
C THR A 564 18.93 -12.22 -13.21
N ILE A 565 18.79 -12.64 -14.46
CA ILE A 565 18.64 -14.05 -14.86
C ILE A 565 19.61 -14.30 -16.01
N ASP A 566 20.39 -15.38 -15.91
CA ASP A 566 21.37 -15.78 -16.93
C ASP A 566 22.32 -14.66 -17.40
N GLY A 567 22.68 -13.76 -16.48
CA GLY A 567 23.59 -12.65 -16.73
C GLY A 567 22.96 -11.41 -17.38
N GLU A 568 21.65 -11.43 -17.68
CA GLU A 568 20.91 -10.25 -18.13
C GLU A 568 20.25 -9.55 -16.95
N GLN A 569 20.41 -8.23 -16.86
CA GLN A 569 19.72 -7.40 -15.87
C GLN A 569 18.37 -6.93 -16.38
N TYR A 570 17.36 -7.03 -15.52
CA TYR A 570 16.00 -6.61 -15.74
C TYR A 570 15.58 -5.57 -14.70
N VAL A 571 14.73 -4.62 -15.10
CA VAL A 571 14.08 -3.66 -14.19
C VAL A 571 12.59 -3.79 -14.36
N THR A 572 11.85 -3.99 -13.27
CA THR A 572 10.41 -4.23 -13.29
C THR A 572 9.69 -3.22 -12.42
N VAL A 573 8.52 -2.76 -12.88
CA VAL A 573 7.61 -1.92 -12.11
C VAL A 573 6.16 -2.33 -12.37
N ALA A 574 5.30 -2.14 -11.38
CA ALA A 574 3.87 -2.33 -11.53
C ALA A 574 3.20 -0.98 -11.85
N ALA A 575 2.50 -0.91 -12.98
CA ALA A 575 1.69 0.22 -13.41
C ALA A 575 0.22 -0.08 -13.10
N GLY A 576 -0.55 0.93 -12.67
CA GLY A 576 -1.95 0.77 -12.32
C GLY A 576 -2.42 1.88 -11.39
N TRP A 577 -3.02 2.91 -11.97
CA TRP A 577 -3.44 4.12 -11.28
C TRP A 577 -4.57 3.81 -10.28
N GLY A 578 -4.50 4.43 -9.11
CA GLY A 578 -5.43 4.14 -8.01
C GLY A 578 -4.98 4.71 -6.68
N GLY A 579 -5.50 4.14 -5.60
CA GLY A 579 -5.16 4.53 -4.24
C GLY A 579 -5.98 5.72 -3.77
N ALA A 580 -5.68 6.21 -2.56
CA ALA A 580 -6.46 7.24 -1.90
C ALA A 580 -6.62 8.54 -2.73
N TRP A 581 -5.60 8.96 -3.47
CA TRP A 581 -5.62 10.23 -4.21
C TRP A 581 -6.74 10.29 -5.28
N PRO A 582 -6.71 9.48 -6.36
CA PRO A 582 -7.76 9.51 -7.36
C PRO A 582 -9.11 8.92 -6.90
N LEU A 583 -9.12 8.10 -5.84
CA LEU A 583 -10.36 7.52 -5.32
C LEU A 583 -11.12 8.50 -4.39
N ALA A 584 -10.47 8.94 -3.31
CA ALA A 584 -11.12 9.73 -2.27
C ALA A 584 -11.08 11.24 -2.52
N LEU A 585 -10.12 11.73 -3.31
CA LEU A 585 -10.01 13.15 -3.68
C LEU A 585 -10.36 13.42 -5.15
N GLY A 586 -10.64 12.36 -5.91
CA GLY A 586 -11.36 12.42 -7.18
C GLY A 586 -10.78 13.44 -8.16
N GLY A 587 -11.59 14.44 -8.54
CA GLY A 587 -11.23 15.47 -9.52
C GLY A 587 -9.93 16.24 -9.23
N LEU A 588 -9.39 16.24 -8.01
CA LEU A 588 -8.05 16.79 -7.77
C LEU A 588 -6.94 16.03 -8.50
N SER A 589 -7.16 14.76 -8.85
CA SER A 589 -6.20 13.92 -9.55
C SER A 589 -6.21 14.07 -11.07
N GLU A 590 -7.18 14.80 -11.63
CA GLU A 590 -7.34 14.98 -13.09
C GLU A 590 -6.06 15.45 -13.81
N PRO A 591 -5.19 16.32 -13.22
CA PRO A 591 -3.94 16.72 -13.86
C PRO A 591 -2.99 15.56 -14.20
N ALA A 592 -3.15 14.38 -13.60
CA ALA A 592 -2.40 13.17 -13.96
C ALA A 592 -2.73 12.69 -15.38
N LYS A 593 -3.97 12.91 -15.88
CA LYS A 593 -4.42 12.56 -17.24
C LYS A 593 -4.18 11.10 -17.63
N VAL A 594 -4.46 10.21 -16.68
CA VAL A 594 -4.32 8.76 -16.85
C VAL A 594 -5.62 8.06 -16.46
N GLU A 595 -5.82 6.90 -17.07
CA GLU A 595 -6.86 5.94 -16.71
C GLU A 595 -6.21 4.76 -15.97
N PRO A 596 -6.94 4.05 -15.11
CA PRO A 596 -6.43 2.84 -14.49
C PRO A 596 -6.19 1.75 -15.55
N GLU A 597 -4.94 1.28 -15.64
CA GLU A 597 -4.59 0.06 -16.38
C GLU A 597 -3.50 -0.71 -15.63
N ALA A 598 -3.88 -1.83 -15.04
CA ALA A 598 -3.04 -2.61 -14.13
C ALA A 598 -2.14 -3.61 -14.89
N ARG A 599 -0.83 -3.35 -14.94
CA ARG A 599 0.16 -4.19 -15.62
C ARG A 599 1.48 -4.29 -14.85
N ILE A 600 2.16 -5.43 -14.99
CA ILE A 600 3.58 -5.55 -14.69
C ILE A 600 4.37 -5.23 -15.95
N LEU A 601 5.32 -4.31 -15.85
CA LEU A 601 6.18 -3.84 -16.92
C LEU A 601 7.63 -4.20 -16.60
N THR A 602 8.28 -4.95 -17.48
CA THR A 602 9.67 -5.37 -17.29
C THR A 602 10.53 -4.92 -18.46
N PHE A 603 11.67 -4.32 -18.15
CA PHE A 603 12.60 -3.71 -19.09
C PHE A 603 13.97 -4.38 -19.02
N LYS A 604 14.68 -4.41 -20.15
CA LYS A 604 16.09 -4.79 -20.24
C LYS A 604 16.78 -4.03 -21.36
N LEU A 605 18.12 -4.08 -21.40
CA LEU A 605 18.87 -3.51 -22.52
C LEU A 605 18.46 -4.18 -23.84
N GLY A 606 18.07 -3.37 -24.83
CA GLY A 606 17.66 -3.86 -26.15
C GLY A 606 16.31 -4.57 -26.20
N GLY A 607 15.46 -4.44 -25.17
CA GLY A 607 14.07 -4.92 -25.21
C GLY A 607 13.27 -4.31 -26.36
N LYS A 608 12.35 -5.08 -26.94
CA LYS A 608 11.57 -4.70 -28.14
C LYS A 608 10.09 -5.06 -28.05
N ALA A 609 9.60 -5.49 -26.89
CA ALA A 609 8.18 -5.68 -26.69
C ALA A 609 7.47 -4.32 -26.77
N GLU A 610 6.19 -4.34 -27.10
CA GLU A 610 5.36 -3.14 -27.18
C GLU A 610 4.19 -3.30 -26.22
N LEU A 611 3.75 -2.18 -25.64
CA LEU A 611 2.48 -2.15 -24.93
C LEU A 611 1.33 -2.09 -25.93
N PRO A 612 0.15 -2.60 -25.56
CA PRO A 612 -1.04 -2.33 -26.35
C PRO A 612 -1.30 -0.82 -26.41
N PRO A 613 -1.99 -0.33 -27.44
CA PRO A 613 -2.38 1.07 -27.53
C PRO A 613 -3.14 1.51 -26.25
N PRO A 614 -2.88 2.72 -25.74
CA PRO A 614 -3.59 3.23 -24.57
C PRO A 614 -5.09 3.33 -24.84
N GLN A 615 -5.92 3.01 -23.84
CA GLN A 615 -7.37 3.07 -23.95
C GLN A 615 -7.88 4.51 -23.80
N ASN A 616 -7.67 5.35 -24.81
CA ASN A 616 -8.22 6.70 -24.82
C ASN A 616 -9.72 6.62 -25.15
N ARG A 617 -10.59 6.68 -24.13
CA ARG A 617 -12.05 6.66 -24.32
C ARG A 617 -12.63 8.07 -24.19
N THR A 618 -13.11 8.63 -25.29
CA THR A 618 -14.05 9.76 -25.22
C THR A 618 -15.44 9.22 -24.95
N VAL A 619 -15.98 9.49 -23.77
CA VAL A 619 -17.35 9.09 -23.40
C VAL A 619 -18.29 10.28 -23.66
N ALA A 620 -19.27 10.10 -24.53
CA ALA A 620 -20.31 11.10 -24.72
C ALA A 620 -21.23 11.14 -23.49
N LEU A 621 -21.67 12.33 -23.10
CA LEU A 621 -22.67 12.46 -22.04
C LEU A 621 -23.97 11.74 -22.45
N PRO A 622 -24.52 10.85 -21.60
CA PRO A 622 -25.83 10.24 -21.85
C PRO A 622 -26.98 11.25 -21.82
N GLU A 623 -28.17 10.79 -22.18
CA GLU A 623 -29.41 11.55 -21.93
C GLU A 623 -29.62 11.70 -20.42
N LEU A 624 -29.80 12.94 -19.97
CA LEU A 624 -29.89 13.27 -18.54
C LEU A 624 -31.36 13.40 -18.11
N PRO A 625 -31.78 12.74 -17.01
CA PRO A 625 -33.08 12.98 -16.39
C PRO A 625 -33.25 14.44 -15.93
N GLU A 626 -34.48 14.89 -15.71
CA GLU A 626 -34.75 16.21 -15.13
C GLU A 626 -34.39 16.26 -13.64
N VAL A 627 -33.88 17.40 -13.19
CA VAL A 627 -33.77 17.71 -11.76
C VAL A 627 -35.15 18.15 -11.27
N THR A 628 -35.72 17.39 -10.34
CA THR A 628 -37.09 17.60 -9.84
C THR A 628 -37.15 18.05 -8.38
N ALA A 629 -36.05 17.87 -7.65
CA ALA A 629 -35.93 18.27 -6.26
C ALA A 629 -35.66 19.77 -6.08
N ASP A 630 -36.07 20.31 -4.94
CA ASP A 630 -35.77 21.69 -4.54
C ASP A 630 -34.32 21.86 -4.05
N GLU A 631 -33.86 23.11 -3.90
CA GLU A 631 -32.49 23.43 -3.50
C GLU A 631 -32.10 22.83 -2.14
N ALA A 632 -33.05 22.77 -1.19
CA ALA A 632 -32.81 22.22 0.14
C ALA A 632 -32.54 20.71 0.08
N THR A 633 -33.36 19.97 -0.68
CA THR A 633 -33.19 18.54 -0.90
C THR A 633 -31.89 18.23 -1.65
N ILE A 634 -31.51 19.07 -2.63
CA ILE A 634 -30.23 18.94 -3.33
C ILE A 634 -29.04 19.17 -2.38
N ALA A 635 -29.14 20.16 -1.48
CA ALA A 635 -28.10 20.43 -0.49
C ALA A 635 -27.94 19.29 0.53
N GLU A 636 -29.04 18.70 0.99
CA GLU A 636 -29.02 17.52 1.86
C GLU A 636 -28.42 16.31 1.13
N GLY A 637 -28.86 16.06 -0.11
CA GLY A 637 -28.30 15.01 -0.97
C GLY A 637 -26.79 15.17 -1.19
N ARG A 638 -26.30 16.40 -1.33
CA ARG A 638 -24.87 16.71 -1.44
C ARG A 638 -24.09 16.31 -0.18
N GLN A 639 -24.58 16.66 1.00
CA GLN A 639 -23.91 16.31 2.26
C GLN A 639 -23.81 14.79 2.43
N MET A 640 -24.93 14.08 2.23
CA MET A 640 -24.97 12.62 2.32
C MET A 640 -24.09 11.94 1.27
N TYR A 641 -24.08 12.46 0.03
CA TYR A 641 -23.20 11.98 -1.02
C TYR A 641 -21.74 12.09 -0.62
N ASN A 642 -21.27 13.28 -0.21
CA ASN A 642 -19.86 13.49 0.14
C ASN A 642 -19.44 12.65 1.36
N ALA A 643 -20.35 12.40 2.30
CA ALA A 643 -20.08 11.62 3.50
C ALA A 643 -20.05 10.09 3.29
N ALA A 644 -20.52 9.57 2.15
CA ALA A 644 -20.63 8.13 1.90
C ALA A 644 -20.12 7.70 0.52
N CYS A 645 -20.60 8.34 -0.53
CA CYS A 645 -20.29 8.00 -1.92
C CYS A 645 -19.01 8.68 -2.40
N GLY A 646 -18.76 9.91 -1.93
CA GLY A 646 -17.66 10.77 -2.37
C GLY A 646 -16.27 10.22 -2.06
N THR A 647 -16.13 9.33 -1.08
CA THR A 647 -14.85 8.66 -0.74
C THR A 647 -14.44 7.61 -1.77
N CYS A 648 -15.35 7.17 -2.64
CA CYS A 648 -15.07 6.29 -3.76
C CYS A 648 -15.28 7.00 -5.11
N HIS A 649 -16.45 7.62 -5.31
CA HIS A 649 -16.83 8.25 -6.58
C HIS A 649 -16.35 9.72 -6.69
N GLY A 650 -15.47 10.14 -5.78
CA GLY A 650 -14.91 11.49 -5.71
C GLY A 650 -15.88 12.53 -5.13
N PRO A 651 -15.38 13.52 -4.37
CA PRO A 651 -16.20 14.60 -3.81
C PRO A 651 -16.93 15.38 -4.91
N ASN A 652 -18.16 15.82 -4.60
CA ASN A 652 -19.07 16.50 -5.51
C ASN A 652 -19.28 15.79 -6.87
N VAL A 653 -19.26 14.45 -6.85
CA VAL A 653 -19.49 13.59 -8.01
C VAL A 653 -18.40 13.73 -9.08
N GLN A 654 -17.17 14.06 -8.69
CA GLN A 654 -16.04 14.18 -9.60
C GLN A 654 -15.06 13.03 -9.38
N SER A 655 -15.27 11.91 -10.07
CA SER A 655 -14.39 10.74 -9.99
C SER A 655 -12.99 11.04 -10.54
N GLY A 656 -11.97 10.42 -9.95
CA GLY A 656 -10.61 10.37 -10.49
C GLY A 656 -10.38 9.15 -11.39
N SER A 657 -11.44 8.69 -12.06
CA SER A 657 -11.52 7.58 -13.05
C SER A 657 -11.22 6.15 -12.57
N VAL A 658 -10.79 5.96 -11.34
CA VAL A 658 -10.55 4.61 -10.73
C VAL A 658 -11.84 3.80 -10.55
N VAL A 659 -12.96 4.48 -10.34
CA VAL A 659 -14.31 3.93 -10.32
C VAL A 659 -15.23 4.78 -11.20
N PRO A 660 -16.41 4.27 -11.62
CA PRO A 660 -17.29 5.01 -12.52
C PRO A 660 -17.60 6.43 -12.05
N ASP A 661 -17.55 7.39 -12.97
CA ASP A 661 -18.05 8.75 -12.75
C ASP A 661 -19.58 8.76 -12.87
N LEU A 662 -20.26 9.03 -11.76
CA LEU A 662 -21.72 8.95 -11.70
C LEU A 662 -22.42 10.06 -12.51
N ARG A 663 -21.70 11.09 -12.97
CA ARG A 663 -22.25 12.09 -13.91
C ARG A 663 -22.50 11.52 -15.31
N TYR A 664 -21.92 10.35 -15.61
CA TYR A 664 -22.06 9.64 -16.89
C TYR A 664 -22.96 8.40 -16.78
N MET A 665 -23.83 8.32 -15.76
CA MET A 665 -24.80 7.24 -15.66
C MET A 665 -25.72 7.20 -16.88
N THR A 666 -25.96 6.00 -17.38
CA THR A 666 -26.94 5.75 -18.45
C THR A 666 -28.38 5.89 -17.92
N PRO A 667 -29.39 6.06 -18.80
CA PRO A 667 -30.80 6.07 -18.38
C PRO A 667 -31.19 4.81 -17.56
N GLU A 668 -30.71 3.63 -17.95
CA GLU A 668 -30.95 2.39 -17.21
C GLU A 668 -30.33 2.42 -15.80
N GLU A 669 -29.14 3.01 -15.65
CA GLU A 669 -28.49 3.17 -14.35
C GLU A 669 -29.22 4.14 -13.44
N HIS A 670 -29.79 5.21 -13.99
CA HIS A 670 -30.68 6.09 -13.26
C HIS A 670 -31.94 5.36 -12.78
N ASP A 671 -32.58 4.54 -13.62
CA ASP A 671 -33.76 3.75 -13.24
C ASP A 671 -33.43 2.71 -12.15
N GLN A 672 -32.20 2.20 -12.14
CA GLN A 672 -31.71 1.21 -11.18
C GLN A 672 -31.03 1.82 -9.96
N PHE A 673 -30.94 3.15 -9.83
CA PHE A 673 -30.12 3.82 -8.81
C PHE A 673 -30.37 3.30 -7.40
N ALA A 674 -31.64 3.25 -6.97
CA ALA A 674 -32.01 2.75 -5.64
C ALA A 674 -31.64 1.27 -5.43
N ALA A 675 -31.79 0.43 -6.46
CA ALA A 675 -31.41 -0.98 -6.39
C ALA A 675 -29.88 -1.15 -6.30
N ILE A 676 -29.11 -0.33 -7.02
CA ILE A 676 -27.65 -0.31 -6.96
C ILE A 676 -27.18 0.08 -5.55
N VAL A 677 -27.73 1.16 -4.99
CA VAL A 677 -27.44 1.61 -3.62
C VAL A 677 -27.90 0.57 -2.58
N ALA A 678 -28.93 -0.23 -2.89
CA ALA A 678 -29.36 -1.37 -2.09
C ALA A 678 -28.52 -2.64 -2.27
N GLY A 679 -27.49 -2.63 -3.12
CA GLY A 679 -26.52 -3.73 -3.26
C GLY A 679 -26.62 -4.54 -4.54
N ALA A 680 -27.40 -4.13 -5.55
CA ALA A 680 -27.49 -4.86 -6.81
C ALA A 680 -26.14 -5.02 -7.55
N ARG A 681 -25.14 -4.19 -7.23
CA ARG A 681 -23.76 -4.26 -7.77
C ARG A 681 -22.70 -4.64 -6.72
N SER A 682 -23.08 -5.24 -5.59
CA SER A 682 -22.12 -5.63 -4.53
C SER A 682 -21.06 -6.64 -4.96
N GLN A 683 -21.37 -7.52 -5.91
CA GLN A 683 -20.38 -8.44 -6.49
C GLN A 683 -19.36 -7.73 -7.39
N GLN A 684 -19.61 -6.48 -7.79
CA GLN A 684 -18.70 -5.64 -8.58
C GLN A 684 -17.91 -4.66 -7.70
N GLY A 685 -18.11 -4.70 -6.38
CA GLY A 685 -17.43 -3.81 -5.43
C GLY A 685 -18.22 -2.56 -5.02
N MET A 686 -19.48 -2.40 -5.47
CA MET A 686 -20.38 -1.34 -4.99
C MET A 686 -21.18 -1.83 -3.78
N PRO A 687 -20.82 -1.45 -2.54
CA PRO A 687 -21.47 -1.97 -1.34
C PRO A 687 -22.91 -1.43 -1.21
N ALA A 688 -23.72 -2.14 -0.42
CA ALA A 688 -25.04 -1.66 -0.04
C ALA A 688 -24.93 -0.56 1.04
N PHE A 689 -25.88 0.37 1.03
CA PHE A 689 -25.95 1.49 1.98
C PHE A 689 -27.33 1.66 2.66
N MET A 690 -28.21 0.66 2.58
CA MET A 690 -29.54 0.72 3.22
C MET A 690 -29.49 0.58 4.74
N ASP A 691 -28.32 0.22 5.29
CA ASP A 691 -28.01 0.36 6.72
C ASP A 691 -27.76 1.82 7.14
N ARG A 692 -27.54 2.72 6.18
CA ARG A 692 -27.22 4.13 6.41
C ARG A 692 -28.30 5.09 5.91
N PHE A 693 -28.99 4.76 4.81
CA PHE A 693 -29.90 5.68 4.15
C PHE A 693 -31.33 5.15 4.06
N THR A 694 -32.30 6.03 4.28
CA THR A 694 -33.70 5.78 3.93
C THR A 694 -33.93 5.92 2.42
N PRO A 695 -35.03 5.37 1.86
CA PRO A 695 -35.36 5.55 0.44
C PRO A 695 -35.47 7.03 0.00
N GLU A 696 -35.95 7.91 0.87
CA GLU A 696 -36.05 9.35 0.61
C GLU A 696 -34.65 9.98 0.52
N GLN A 697 -33.74 9.60 1.41
CA GLN A 697 -32.34 10.05 1.39
C GLN A 697 -31.61 9.56 0.14
N VAL A 698 -31.83 8.30 -0.29
CA VAL A 698 -31.30 7.77 -1.55
C VAL A 698 -31.80 8.59 -2.74
N THR A 699 -33.08 9.01 -2.71
CA THR A 699 -33.66 9.89 -3.74
C THR A 699 -33.00 11.26 -3.74
N ALA A 700 -32.75 11.87 -2.58
CA ALA A 700 -32.05 13.15 -2.47
C ALA A 700 -30.61 13.07 -3.04
N ILE A 701 -29.88 11.99 -2.73
CA ILE A 701 -28.54 11.72 -3.30
C ILE A 701 -28.62 11.61 -4.83
N HIS A 702 -29.59 10.86 -5.36
CA HIS A 702 -29.78 10.70 -6.81
C HIS A 702 -30.04 12.04 -7.50
N GLN A 703 -30.90 12.87 -6.93
CA GLN A 703 -31.22 14.20 -7.48
C GLN A 703 -29.99 15.12 -7.47
N TYR A 704 -29.14 15.03 -6.44
CA TYR A 704 -27.85 15.73 -6.43
C TYR A 704 -26.92 15.25 -7.56
N VAL A 705 -26.82 13.94 -7.78
CA VAL A 705 -26.02 13.37 -8.87
C VAL A 705 -26.52 13.83 -10.25
N ILE A 706 -27.84 13.85 -10.47
CA ILE A 706 -28.44 14.36 -11.72
C ILE A 706 -28.09 15.85 -11.89
N LYS A 707 -28.23 16.67 -10.84
CA LYS A 707 -27.85 18.10 -10.89
C LYS A 707 -26.39 18.27 -11.31
N ARG A 708 -25.46 17.49 -10.75
CA ARG A 708 -24.04 17.54 -11.11
C ARG A 708 -23.75 17.09 -12.54
N ALA A 709 -24.55 16.19 -13.11
CA ALA A 709 -24.46 15.84 -14.52
C ALA A 709 -24.90 17.00 -15.43
N HIS A 710 -25.95 17.74 -15.07
CA HIS A 710 -26.35 18.97 -15.78
C HIS A 710 -25.30 20.07 -15.68
N ASP A 711 -24.67 20.25 -14.52
CA ASP A 711 -23.57 21.20 -14.36
C ASP A 711 -22.41 20.87 -15.32
N LEU A 712 -22.05 19.58 -15.44
CA LEU A 712 -21.01 19.12 -16.36
C LEU A 712 -21.41 19.37 -17.82
N LYS A 713 -22.67 19.11 -18.19
CA LYS A 713 -23.19 19.41 -19.52
C LYS A 713 -23.05 20.90 -19.86
N ALA A 714 -23.47 21.78 -18.95
CA ALA A 714 -23.32 23.23 -19.12
C ALA A 714 -21.86 23.65 -19.25
N GLN A 715 -20.95 23.04 -18.48
CA GLN A 715 -19.50 23.27 -18.59
C GLN A 715 -18.97 22.91 -19.98
N ILE A 716 -19.30 21.73 -20.49
CA ILE A 716 -18.89 21.26 -21.83
C ILE A 716 -19.45 22.17 -22.93
N GLU A 717 -20.72 22.58 -22.83
CA GLU A 717 -21.36 23.48 -23.80
C GLU A 717 -20.80 24.91 -23.75
N SER A 718 -20.30 25.35 -22.59
CA SER A 718 -19.69 26.68 -22.41
C SER A 718 -18.20 26.74 -22.78
N ALA A 719 -17.53 25.60 -22.91
CA ALA A 719 -16.11 25.55 -23.24
C ALA A 719 -15.88 26.06 -24.68
N PRO A 720 -14.93 26.98 -24.93
CA PRO A 720 -14.61 27.43 -26.27
C PRO A 720 -14.25 26.20 -27.14
N SER A 721 -14.95 26.01 -28.25
CA SER A 721 -14.69 24.90 -29.16
C SER A 721 -13.21 24.89 -29.58
N GLN A 722 -12.42 23.92 -29.11
CA GLN A 722 -11.02 23.73 -29.52
C GLN A 722 -10.85 23.37 -31.01
N GLN A 723 -11.92 23.41 -31.81
CA GLN A 723 -11.86 23.24 -33.27
C GLN A 723 -11.35 24.46 -34.05
N ALA A 724 -11.05 25.60 -33.41
CA ALA A 724 -10.58 26.80 -34.12
C ALA A 724 -9.05 27.04 -34.08
N ALA A 725 -8.26 26.30 -33.28
CA ALA A 725 -6.83 26.59 -33.09
C ALA A 725 -5.86 25.73 -33.93
N ASN A 726 -6.33 24.72 -34.66
CA ASN A 726 -5.49 23.89 -35.55
C ASN A 726 -5.59 24.27 -37.04
N ARG A 727 -5.96 25.52 -37.36
CA ARG A 727 -5.90 26.06 -38.73
C ARG A 727 -5.22 27.42 -38.79
N SER A 728 -3.97 27.48 -38.31
CA SER A 728 -2.98 28.46 -38.77
C SER A 728 -1.70 28.20 -38.01
N ASP A 729 -0.85 27.33 -38.55
CA ASP A 729 0.51 27.67 -38.95
C ASP A 729 1.14 26.41 -39.55
N GLY A 730 1.52 26.54 -40.84
CA GLY A 730 2.16 25.51 -41.63
C GLY A 730 3.66 25.72 -41.78
#